data_AF-L0DYB5-F1
#
_entry.id   AF-L0DYB5-F1
#
_cell.length_a   1.000
_cell.length_b   1.000
_cell.length_c   1.000
_cell.angle_alpha   90.00
_cell.angle_beta   90.00
_cell.angle_gamma   90.00
#
_symmetry.space_group_name_H-M   'P 1'
#
loop_
_entity.id
_entity.type
_entity.pdbx_description
1 polymer ?
#
loop_
_entity_poly.entity_id
_entity_poly.type
_entity_poly.pdbx_seq_one_letter_code
_entity_poly.pdbx_strand_id
1 'polypeptide(L)'
;MACALLLRRGRWLLAVLLLLASPGIVPPASAYDDVTAHPAINESAFRIWWSETHRQTRPVDMSAYVLGRDDWPLLRRLEGYTVFEAGRWHSDMVTGPTSRNLVDWIKDGGRTADAPHWFQSLRHFYDPTKPEGERYLTDVPEMARLYAKFQAAAGLGDGVAIENPRIDARHWALDGTARAPDTPDNRYAWPRGLEAMRAAFRERDPETKEELFAFAWRVLGETMHLLADMTVPAHVRDDAHPQPEYVTAFNLRGDPYEERIFGPHVMQVFEGLSRGHMGGIFIDDDIDARLAASVRRAEPEELFHLVASYVNRNFFSADTVTGTRNGEEVLPANGRVYPSPRLEELTWEQHGNTGGYYADIPVGTRGSRRVLLLREGTDRATLVDYLRGRWHDRRTFETTAESAMSQARVLLPIAFLGSARLLDLYMPRVEVTLADYDPEDRRLVGEVIHHPYGAHTEKMVFNATESDKRVFDLYLNGRLQSPAAHALEVHAGILQGTLHGLQVNAGDQIQLVVHVGGIPIRSNALRVEAVPTPREGDPIASGCPGIDHSGLRVVTDEYSFRPGRYHVNDRGEKHGLEQNWFDAARTRLAMQSCYRDGQRHGQQKSWYENGNPRDEYHWVGGKYHGSYTRWDESGNRRSEGGFQNGIPHGALRVWNASGLLVVERHYDAAYGKRYDQGGLHGSNREWFGNGNLRLSEQWERNTRHGPAVYGYENGNRESEGAFQHGSKDGPWNYWSENGNKAAEGAYAEGQRVGVWTLWNRDGRCITVRDHSTGEILGCP
;
A
#
# COMPACT_ATOMS: atom_id res chain seq x y z
N MET A 1 47.44 -45.85 -70.48
CA MET A 1 46.30 -46.79 -70.55
C MET A 1 45.06 -46.09 -70.01
N ALA A 2 44.05 -45.91 -70.87
CA ALA A 2 42.71 -45.35 -70.67
C ALA A 2 42.59 -44.05 -69.83
N CYS A 3 43.01 -42.89 -70.38
CA CYS A 3 42.18 -41.92 -71.12
C CYS A 3 41.17 -41.12 -70.28
N ALA A 4 41.58 -39.87 -70.00
CA ALA A 4 40.84 -38.65 -70.32
C ALA A 4 39.33 -38.78 -70.57
N LEU A 5 38.53 -38.49 -69.54
CA LEU A 5 37.20 -37.88 -69.62
C LEU A 5 36.65 -37.73 -68.20
N LEU A 6 37.03 -36.67 -67.46
CA LEU A 6 36.29 -36.19 -66.28
C LEU A 6 36.73 -34.77 -65.87
N LEU A 7 36.94 -33.88 -66.84
CA LEU A 7 37.06 -32.43 -66.62
C LEU A 7 35.97 -31.70 -67.41
N ARG A 8 34.72 -31.88 -66.97
CA ARG A 8 33.59 -30.97 -67.20
C ARG A 8 32.50 -31.34 -66.20
N ARG A 9 32.45 -30.62 -65.06
CA ARG A 9 31.23 -30.21 -64.34
C ARG A 9 31.57 -29.64 -62.96
N GLY A 10 31.15 -28.40 -62.73
CA GLY A 10 30.49 -28.01 -61.48
C GLY A 10 31.36 -27.73 -60.25
N ARG A 11 32.20 -26.69 -60.29
CA ARG A 11 32.55 -25.93 -59.07
C ARG A 11 31.73 -24.64 -59.04
N TRP A 12 30.42 -24.80 -58.90
CA TRP A 12 29.42 -23.76 -58.55
C TRP A 12 28.42 -24.32 -57.53
N LEU A 13 28.89 -25.14 -56.57
CA LEU A 13 28.03 -25.71 -55.53
C LEU A 13 28.63 -25.64 -54.13
N LEU A 14 29.79 -24.99 -53.94
CA LEU A 14 30.34 -24.74 -52.59
C LEU A 14 30.26 -23.27 -52.15
N ALA A 15 29.86 -22.36 -53.04
CA ALA A 15 29.62 -20.94 -52.70
C ALA A 15 28.13 -20.62 -52.49
N VAL A 16 27.22 -21.55 -52.80
CA VAL A 16 25.78 -21.45 -52.47
C VAL A 16 25.44 -22.26 -51.21
N LEU A 17 26.31 -23.20 -50.80
CA LEU A 17 26.17 -23.94 -49.54
C LEU A 17 26.85 -23.25 -48.33
N LEU A 18 27.58 -22.16 -48.54
CA LEU A 18 28.13 -21.32 -47.46
C LEU A 18 27.43 -19.95 -47.33
N LEU A 19 26.38 -19.71 -48.13
CA LEU A 19 25.43 -18.60 -47.96
C LEU A 19 24.05 -19.05 -47.47
N LEU A 20 23.93 -20.32 -47.03
CA LEU A 20 22.74 -20.86 -46.36
C LEU A 20 23.02 -21.30 -44.91
N ALA A 21 24.11 -20.80 -44.31
CA ALA A 21 24.36 -20.87 -42.87
C ALA A 21 23.85 -19.64 -42.11
N SER A 22 22.84 -18.96 -42.67
CA SER A 22 21.95 -18.08 -41.91
C SER A 22 20.51 -18.30 -42.36
N PRO A 23 19.80 -19.31 -41.86
CA PRO A 23 18.40 -19.13 -41.49
C PRO A 23 18.45 -18.53 -40.09
N GLY A 24 18.46 -17.20 -39.98
CA GLY A 24 17.17 -16.52 -39.94
C GLY A 24 16.65 -16.70 -38.52
N ILE A 25 17.14 -15.86 -37.61
CA ILE A 25 16.57 -15.68 -36.28
C ILE A 25 15.10 -15.32 -36.52
N VAL A 26 14.23 -16.33 -36.44
CA VAL A 26 12.80 -16.09 -36.26
C VAL A 26 12.73 -15.42 -34.88
N PRO A 27 12.21 -14.19 -34.76
CA PRO A 27 12.00 -13.63 -33.44
C PRO A 27 11.12 -14.62 -32.67
N PRO A 28 11.48 -15.01 -31.44
CA PRO A 28 10.66 -15.93 -30.67
C PRO A 28 9.26 -15.32 -30.56
N ALA A 29 8.26 -16.09 -30.96
CA ALA A 29 6.87 -15.79 -30.74
C ALA A 29 6.58 -16.07 -29.26
N SER A 30 6.42 -15.04 -28.42
CA SER A 30 5.91 -15.11 -27.05
C SER A 30 4.71 -14.17 -26.84
N ALA A 31 3.76 -14.59 -26.02
CA ALA A 31 2.66 -13.83 -25.44
C ALA A 31 2.64 -14.15 -23.96
N TYR A 32 1.96 -13.32 -23.21
CA TYR A 32 2.70 -12.47 -22.31
C TYR A 32 4.12 -12.96 -22.02
N ASP A 33 5.06 -12.39 -22.78
CA ASP A 33 6.42 -12.19 -22.34
C ASP A 33 6.66 -12.32 -20.82
N ASP A 34 6.91 -13.48 -20.21
CA ASP A 34 7.22 -13.58 -18.76
C ASP A 34 8.29 -12.54 -18.38
N VAL A 35 9.21 -12.28 -19.32
CA VAL A 35 10.32 -11.35 -19.16
C VAL A 35 9.96 -9.90 -19.54
N THR A 36 8.99 -9.66 -20.44
CA THR A 36 8.73 -8.30 -20.99
C THR A 36 7.29 -7.83 -20.96
N ALA A 37 6.30 -8.72 -21.05
CA ALA A 37 4.90 -8.38 -21.10
C ALA A 37 4.28 -8.22 -19.70
N HIS A 38 4.43 -9.17 -18.77
CA HIS A 38 3.93 -8.97 -17.40
C HIS A 38 4.57 -7.77 -16.70
N PRO A 39 5.89 -7.51 -16.84
CA PRO A 39 6.47 -6.24 -16.40
C PRO A 39 5.78 -5.02 -17.03
N ALA A 40 5.44 -5.06 -18.33
CA ALA A 40 4.71 -3.98 -18.98
C ALA A 40 3.25 -3.85 -18.48
N ILE A 41 2.60 -4.95 -18.12
CA ILE A 41 1.26 -4.96 -17.50
C ILE A 41 1.33 -4.32 -16.11
N ASN A 42 2.28 -4.76 -15.27
CA ASN A 42 2.48 -4.21 -13.93
C ASN A 42 2.80 -2.71 -13.99
N GLU A 43 3.65 -2.30 -14.92
CA GLU A 43 3.97 -0.90 -15.18
C GLU A 43 2.72 -0.09 -15.60
N SER A 44 1.91 -0.64 -16.50
CA SER A 44 0.68 0.00 -17.00
C SER A 44 -0.39 0.13 -15.91
N ALA A 45 -0.55 -0.91 -15.09
CA ALA A 45 -1.45 -0.91 -13.94
C ALA A 45 -1.04 0.15 -12.90
N PHE A 46 0.27 0.27 -12.62
CA PHE A 46 0.78 1.32 -11.75
C PHE A 46 0.44 2.72 -12.27
N ARG A 47 0.55 2.97 -13.59
CA ARG A 47 0.16 4.26 -14.20
C ARG A 47 -1.32 4.57 -14.03
N ILE A 48 -2.18 3.57 -14.20
CA ILE A 48 -3.63 3.73 -14.01
C ILE A 48 -3.93 4.06 -12.56
N TRP A 49 -3.45 3.23 -11.63
CA TRP A 49 -3.62 3.45 -10.20
C TRP A 49 -3.16 4.85 -9.78
N TRP A 50 -1.99 5.26 -10.28
CA TRP A 50 -1.42 6.57 -10.05
C TRP A 50 -2.30 7.71 -10.55
N SER A 51 -2.68 7.64 -11.83
CA SER A 51 -3.54 8.63 -12.50
C SER A 51 -4.89 8.78 -11.78
N GLU A 52 -5.50 7.68 -11.37
CA GLU A 52 -6.79 7.69 -10.67
C GLU A 52 -6.67 8.26 -9.24
N THR A 53 -5.58 7.95 -8.54
CA THR A 53 -5.34 8.45 -7.18
C THR A 53 -5.14 9.98 -7.17
N HIS A 54 -4.51 10.56 -8.19
CA HIS A 54 -4.36 12.02 -8.31
C HIS A 54 -5.67 12.74 -8.62
N ARG A 55 -6.63 12.05 -9.25
CA ARG A 55 -7.94 12.60 -9.59
C ARG A 55 -8.88 12.60 -8.39
N GLN A 56 -8.76 11.59 -7.53
CA GLN A 56 -9.53 11.50 -6.29
C GLN A 56 -8.81 12.32 -5.22
N THR A 57 -9.39 13.44 -4.79
CA THR A 57 -8.97 14.14 -3.57
C THR A 57 -9.26 13.24 -2.36
N ARG A 58 -8.40 12.25 -2.13
CA ARG A 58 -8.45 11.44 -0.91
C ARG A 58 -8.03 12.33 0.26
N PRO A 59 -8.52 12.05 1.48
CA PRO A 59 -8.21 12.86 2.67
C PRO A 59 -6.70 12.89 2.99
N VAL A 60 -5.94 11.90 2.52
CA VAL A 60 -4.48 11.91 2.48
C VAL A 60 -4.06 12.57 1.17
N ASP A 61 -3.36 13.70 1.24
CA ASP A 61 -2.94 14.46 0.07
C ASP A 61 -1.91 13.69 -0.78
N MET A 62 -2.44 12.84 -1.67
CA MET A 62 -1.67 12.16 -2.70
C MET A 62 -1.47 13.05 -3.95
N SER A 63 -1.78 14.36 -3.88
CA SER A 63 -1.41 15.30 -4.96
C SER A 63 0.06 15.77 -4.84
N ALA A 64 0.70 15.44 -3.72
CA ALA A 64 2.11 15.66 -3.42
C ALA A 64 3.09 14.97 -4.38
N TYR A 65 2.62 14.02 -5.18
CA TYR A 65 3.48 13.20 -6.01
C TYR A 65 3.51 13.71 -7.47
N VAL A 66 4.54 14.47 -7.81
CA VAL A 66 4.79 14.80 -9.23
C VAL A 66 5.58 13.65 -9.83
N LEU A 67 4.91 12.62 -10.34
CA LEU A 67 5.58 11.58 -11.12
C LEU A 67 4.90 11.40 -12.49
N GLY A 68 5.48 12.01 -13.51
CA GLY A 68 5.34 11.54 -14.89
C GLY A 68 6.15 10.25 -15.11
N ARG A 69 5.95 9.60 -16.26
CA ARG A 69 6.74 8.43 -16.68
C ARG A 69 8.24 8.70 -16.58
N ASP A 70 8.65 9.92 -16.93
CA ASP A 70 10.06 10.33 -16.98
C ASP A 70 10.66 10.56 -15.60
N ASP A 71 9.82 10.66 -14.56
CA ASP A 71 10.24 10.88 -13.17
C ASP A 71 10.40 9.57 -12.38
N TRP A 72 9.88 8.45 -12.89
CA TRP A 72 10.01 7.15 -12.21
C TRP A 72 11.45 6.68 -12.01
N PRO A 73 12.39 6.88 -12.95
CA PRO A 73 13.80 6.59 -12.69
C PRO A 73 14.38 7.41 -11.54
N LEU A 74 13.74 8.53 -11.18
CA LEU A 74 14.13 9.41 -10.09
C LEU A 74 13.52 9.00 -8.74
N LEU A 75 12.59 8.02 -8.73
CA LEU A 75 12.08 7.44 -7.49
C LEU A 75 13.22 6.85 -6.67
N ARG A 76 13.11 6.99 -5.34
CA ARG A 76 14.05 6.42 -4.40
C ARG A 76 14.20 4.92 -4.66
N ARG A 77 15.46 4.48 -4.72
CA ARG A 77 15.82 3.07 -4.83
C ARG A 77 15.92 2.44 -3.45
N LEU A 78 15.49 1.19 -3.35
CA LEU A 78 15.56 0.35 -2.18
C LEU A 78 16.52 -0.80 -2.48
N GLU A 79 17.39 -1.09 -1.52
CA GLU A 79 18.21 -2.30 -1.55
C GLU A 79 17.36 -3.52 -1.23
N GLY A 80 17.66 -4.64 -1.89
CA GLY A 80 16.95 -5.89 -1.68
C GLY A 80 17.51 -7.02 -2.52
N TYR A 81 16.86 -8.17 -2.49
CA TYR A 81 17.28 -9.36 -3.22
C TYR A 81 16.28 -9.72 -4.32
N THR A 82 16.75 -9.84 -5.57
CA THR A 82 15.89 -10.12 -6.74
C THR A 82 16.22 -11.47 -7.41
N VAL A 83 15.35 -11.90 -8.30
CA VAL A 83 15.60 -12.96 -9.28
C VAL A 83 15.89 -12.27 -10.62
N PHE A 84 17.14 -12.36 -11.06
CA PHE A 84 17.57 -11.82 -12.36
C PHE A 84 17.17 -12.75 -13.50
N GLU A 85 17.27 -14.06 -13.26
CA GLU A 85 16.85 -15.11 -14.18
C GLU A 85 16.08 -16.17 -13.39
N ALA A 86 14.85 -16.45 -13.81
CA ALA A 86 13.98 -17.41 -13.14
C ALA A 86 14.48 -18.85 -13.23
N GLY A 87 15.42 -19.14 -14.14
CA GLY A 87 16.04 -20.45 -14.28
C GLY A 87 15.07 -21.54 -14.76
N ARG A 88 15.60 -22.56 -15.42
CA ARG A 88 14.80 -23.75 -15.77
C ARG A 88 14.53 -24.60 -14.54
N TRP A 89 15.57 -24.74 -13.72
CA TRP A 89 15.58 -25.42 -12.43
C TRP A 89 15.89 -24.44 -11.31
N HIS A 90 15.55 -24.79 -10.06
CA HIS A 90 16.01 -24.03 -8.90
C HIS A 90 17.54 -23.84 -8.87
N SER A 91 18.31 -24.83 -9.34
CA SER A 91 19.78 -24.74 -9.45
C SER A 91 20.28 -23.71 -10.47
N ASP A 92 19.41 -23.32 -11.41
CA ASP A 92 19.75 -22.45 -12.53
C ASP A 92 19.23 -21.03 -12.30
N MET A 93 18.53 -20.80 -11.19
CA MET A 93 18.05 -19.48 -10.80
C MET A 93 19.24 -18.55 -10.54
N VAL A 94 19.24 -17.39 -11.21
CA VAL A 94 20.22 -16.34 -10.93
C VAL A 94 19.56 -15.33 -10.00
N THR A 95 20.01 -15.30 -8.76
CA THR A 95 19.50 -14.39 -7.73
C THR A 95 20.63 -13.57 -7.15
N GLY A 96 20.33 -12.35 -6.68
CA GLY A 96 21.36 -11.52 -6.07
C GLY A 96 20.82 -10.21 -5.51
N PRO A 97 21.67 -9.50 -4.74
CA PRO A 97 21.34 -8.18 -4.23
C PRO A 97 21.25 -7.17 -5.38
N THR A 98 20.36 -6.20 -5.26
CA THR A 98 20.20 -5.12 -6.21
C THR A 98 19.52 -3.92 -5.54
N SER A 99 19.70 -2.76 -6.16
CA SER A 99 19.07 -1.50 -5.76
C SER A 99 18.06 -1.15 -6.83
N ARG A 100 16.77 -0.98 -6.52
CA ARG A 100 15.71 -0.65 -7.51
C ARG A 100 14.65 0.26 -6.93
N ASN A 101 14.00 1.08 -7.76
CA ASN A 101 12.81 1.81 -7.31
C ASN A 101 11.62 0.85 -7.12
N LEU A 102 10.57 1.34 -6.45
CA LEU A 102 9.40 0.52 -6.14
C LEU A 102 8.72 -0.07 -7.39
N VAL A 103 8.67 0.67 -8.51
CA VAL A 103 8.02 0.21 -9.75
C VAL A 103 8.81 -0.93 -10.37
N ASP A 104 10.14 -0.84 -10.36
CA ASP A 104 11.02 -1.90 -10.82
C ASP A 104 10.96 -3.14 -9.93
N TRP A 105 10.72 -3.00 -8.61
CA TRP A 105 10.46 -4.13 -7.72
C TRP A 105 9.13 -4.83 -8.04
N ILE A 106 8.06 -4.07 -8.31
CA ILE A 106 6.76 -4.62 -8.73
C ILE A 106 6.90 -5.32 -10.10
N LYS A 107 7.70 -4.78 -11.02
CA LYS A 107 7.98 -5.42 -12.31
C LYS A 107 8.76 -6.72 -12.14
N ASP A 108 9.77 -6.74 -11.28
CA ASP A 108 10.59 -7.92 -11.02
C ASP A 108 9.80 -9.04 -10.32
N GLY A 109 8.75 -8.73 -9.54
CA GLY A 109 7.84 -9.73 -8.98
C GLY A 109 7.19 -10.64 -10.03
N GLY A 110 7.07 -10.19 -11.28
CA GLY A 110 6.65 -11.05 -12.39
C GLY A 110 7.59 -12.25 -12.59
N ARG A 111 8.91 -12.04 -12.55
CA ARG A 111 9.90 -13.11 -12.74
C ARG A 111 9.88 -14.17 -11.64
N THR A 112 9.21 -13.87 -10.53
CA THR A 112 9.25 -14.70 -9.32
C THR A 112 8.03 -15.60 -9.26
N ALA A 113 6.92 -15.16 -9.88
CA ALA A 113 5.81 -16.03 -10.28
C ALA A 113 6.33 -17.22 -11.12
N ASP A 114 7.25 -16.95 -12.05
CA ASP A 114 7.74 -17.95 -13.01
C ASP A 114 8.90 -18.81 -12.49
N ALA A 115 9.40 -18.59 -11.26
CA ALA A 115 10.69 -19.14 -10.84
C ALA A 115 10.57 -20.35 -9.91
N PRO A 116 11.05 -21.56 -10.28
CA PRO A 116 11.62 -21.96 -11.58
C PRO A 116 10.57 -22.36 -12.62
N HIS A 117 10.89 -22.12 -13.90
CA HIS A 117 9.93 -22.23 -15.01
C HIS A 117 9.31 -23.63 -15.16
N TRP A 118 10.06 -24.71 -14.90
CA TRP A 118 9.61 -26.07 -15.21
C TRP A 118 8.45 -26.56 -14.33
N PHE A 119 8.37 -26.08 -13.08
CA PHE A 119 7.43 -26.59 -12.07
C PHE A 119 6.40 -25.55 -11.63
N GLN A 120 6.72 -24.28 -11.78
CA GLN A 120 5.86 -23.20 -11.32
C GLN A 120 4.77 -22.81 -12.31
N SER A 121 4.92 -23.11 -13.61
CA SER A 121 3.90 -22.85 -14.63
C SER A 121 2.51 -23.38 -14.27
N LEU A 122 2.44 -24.50 -13.53
CA LEU A 122 1.18 -25.10 -13.08
C LEU A 122 0.40 -24.25 -12.06
N ARG A 123 1.06 -23.26 -11.45
CA ARG A 123 0.52 -22.35 -10.46
C ARG A 123 -0.10 -21.11 -11.11
N HIS A 124 -0.11 -20.99 -12.44
CA HIS A 124 -0.70 -19.87 -13.18
C HIS A 124 -2.17 -20.12 -13.54
N PHE A 125 -2.66 -21.32 -13.27
CA PHE A 125 -4.01 -21.76 -13.66
C PHE A 125 -5.00 -21.63 -12.52
N TYR A 126 -6.23 -21.29 -12.85
CA TYR A 126 -7.34 -21.30 -11.92
C TYR A 126 -8.67 -21.45 -12.65
N ASP A 127 -9.30 -22.62 -12.51
CA ASP A 127 -10.63 -22.90 -13.05
C ASP A 127 -11.74 -22.31 -12.16
N PRO A 128 -12.42 -21.22 -12.58
CA PRO A 128 -13.46 -20.59 -11.77
C PRO A 128 -14.74 -21.44 -11.69
N THR A 129 -14.85 -22.54 -12.45
CA THR A 129 -15.98 -23.48 -12.33
C THR A 129 -15.82 -24.44 -11.15
N LYS A 130 -14.64 -24.47 -10.50
CA LYS A 130 -14.33 -25.32 -9.34
C LYS A 130 -13.64 -24.52 -8.23
N PRO A 131 -14.35 -23.56 -7.61
CA PRO A 131 -13.76 -22.56 -6.73
C PRO A 131 -13.21 -23.08 -5.40
N GLU A 132 -13.48 -24.33 -5.00
CA GLU A 132 -12.94 -24.89 -3.73
C GLU A 132 -11.56 -25.57 -3.90
N GLY A 133 -10.94 -25.47 -5.09
CA GLY A 133 -9.69 -26.17 -5.38
C GLY A 133 -9.88 -27.69 -5.45
N GLU A 134 -11.10 -28.15 -5.76
CA GLU A 134 -11.45 -29.57 -5.89
C GLU A 134 -10.73 -30.28 -7.03
N ARG A 135 -10.08 -29.53 -7.93
CA ARG A 135 -9.34 -30.06 -9.05
C ARG A 135 -8.23 -29.10 -9.45
N TYR A 136 -7.00 -29.57 -9.38
CA TYR A 136 -5.84 -28.86 -9.89
C TYR A 136 -5.60 -29.25 -11.35
N LEU A 137 -4.92 -28.39 -12.09
CA LEU A 137 -4.44 -28.71 -13.44
C LEU A 137 -3.64 -30.03 -13.49
N THR A 138 -2.97 -30.37 -12.40
CA THR A 138 -2.20 -31.60 -12.28
C THR A 138 -3.03 -32.85 -11.97
N ASP A 139 -4.30 -32.68 -11.55
CA ASP A 139 -5.24 -33.80 -11.38
C ASP A 139 -5.81 -34.26 -12.74
N VAL A 140 -5.38 -33.61 -13.82
CA VAL A 140 -5.66 -33.97 -15.20
C VAL A 140 -4.78 -35.17 -15.59
N PRO A 141 -5.34 -36.35 -15.90
CA PRO A 141 -4.58 -37.57 -16.19
C PRO A 141 -3.57 -37.41 -17.33
N GLU A 142 -3.91 -36.61 -18.34
CA GLU A 142 -3.06 -36.28 -19.47
C GLU A 142 -1.79 -35.54 -19.02
N MET A 143 -1.93 -34.58 -18.11
CA MET A 143 -0.80 -33.84 -17.53
C MET A 143 0.05 -34.72 -16.64
N ALA A 144 -0.55 -35.53 -15.76
CA ALA A 144 0.20 -36.49 -14.95
C ALA A 144 1.05 -37.45 -15.80
N ARG A 145 0.52 -37.91 -16.95
CA ARG A 145 1.26 -38.76 -17.90
C ARG A 145 2.36 -38.01 -18.64
N LEU A 146 2.13 -36.74 -18.99
CA LEU A 146 3.15 -35.89 -19.60
C LEU A 146 4.34 -35.69 -18.64
N TYR A 147 4.07 -35.47 -17.36
CA TYR A 147 5.11 -35.36 -16.32
C TYR A 147 5.91 -36.65 -16.12
N ALA A 148 5.24 -37.80 -16.08
CA ALA A 148 5.94 -39.09 -16.01
C ALA A 148 6.91 -39.28 -17.19
N LYS A 149 6.55 -38.79 -18.39
CA LYS A 149 7.45 -38.80 -19.56
C LYS A 149 8.59 -37.79 -19.42
N PHE A 150 8.33 -36.61 -18.88
CA PHE A 150 9.36 -35.60 -18.62
C PHE A 150 10.41 -36.10 -17.64
N GLN A 151 9.97 -36.69 -16.53
CA GLN A 151 10.84 -37.27 -15.51
C GLN A 151 11.75 -38.34 -16.11
N ALA A 152 11.18 -39.23 -16.93
CA ALA A 152 11.94 -40.25 -17.65
C ALA A 152 12.93 -39.67 -18.69
N ALA A 153 12.55 -38.62 -19.42
CA ALA A 153 13.38 -37.99 -20.45
C ALA A 153 14.53 -37.14 -19.87
N ALA A 154 14.34 -36.55 -18.70
CA ALA A 154 15.35 -35.74 -18.01
C ALA A 154 16.42 -36.58 -17.29
N GLY A 155 16.32 -37.92 -17.32
CA GLY A 155 17.26 -38.80 -16.61
C GLY A 155 17.17 -38.69 -15.09
N LEU A 156 16.09 -38.11 -14.57
CA LEU A 156 15.79 -38.06 -13.15
C LEU A 156 15.31 -39.46 -12.74
N GLY A 157 16.10 -40.16 -11.92
CA GLY A 157 15.78 -41.54 -11.53
C GLY A 157 14.41 -41.68 -10.86
N ASP A 158 13.94 -42.91 -10.70
CA ASP A 158 12.62 -43.30 -10.17
C ASP A 158 12.26 -42.72 -8.78
N GLY A 159 13.18 -41.99 -8.13
CA GLY A 159 13.00 -41.36 -6.81
C GLY A 159 13.00 -39.83 -6.78
N VAL A 160 13.17 -39.11 -7.90
CA VAL A 160 12.99 -37.65 -7.96
C VAL A 160 11.65 -37.37 -8.62
N ALA A 161 10.57 -37.50 -7.85
CA ALA A 161 9.24 -37.12 -8.31
C ALA A 161 9.24 -35.63 -8.70
N ILE A 162 8.74 -35.32 -9.89
CA ILE A 162 8.38 -33.94 -10.22
C ILE A 162 7.22 -33.58 -9.29
N GLU A 163 7.50 -32.74 -8.30
CA GLU A 163 6.56 -32.37 -7.24
C GLU A 163 5.35 -31.66 -7.85
N ASN A 164 4.18 -32.27 -7.68
CA ASN A 164 2.93 -31.69 -8.12
C ASN A 164 2.44 -30.75 -7.00
N PRO A 165 2.43 -29.43 -7.21
CA PRO A 165 2.13 -28.49 -6.13
C PRO A 165 0.67 -28.49 -5.69
N ARG A 166 -0.24 -29.07 -6.49
CA ARG A 166 -1.68 -29.17 -6.21
C ARG A 166 -2.24 -27.84 -5.69
N ILE A 167 -1.99 -26.79 -6.45
CA ILE A 167 -2.31 -25.42 -6.09
C ILE A 167 -2.71 -24.64 -7.35
N ASP A 168 -3.69 -23.77 -7.20
CA ASP A 168 -4.11 -22.83 -8.25
C ASP A 168 -3.48 -21.44 -8.03
N ALA A 169 -3.55 -20.59 -9.05
CA ALA A 169 -2.97 -19.24 -9.03
C ALA A 169 -3.48 -18.36 -7.90
N ARG A 170 -4.78 -18.44 -7.63
CA ARG A 170 -5.41 -17.64 -6.59
C ARG A 170 -4.90 -18.06 -5.21
N HIS A 171 -4.83 -19.36 -4.93
CA HIS A 171 -4.33 -19.89 -3.66
C HIS A 171 -2.81 -19.69 -3.52
N TRP A 172 -2.04 -19.88 -4.60
CA TRP A 172 -0.60 -19.63 -4.62
C TRP A 172 -0.27 -18.16 -4.30
N ALA A 173 -1.05 -17.22 -4.83
CA ALA A 173 -0.87 -15.80 -4.62
C ALA A 173 -1.37 -15.33 -3.24
N LEU A 174 -2.57 -15.76 -2.82
CA LEU A 174 -3.27 -15.13 -1.67
C LEU A 174 -3.12 -15.86 -0.34
N ASP A 175 -2.79 -17.16 -0.37
CA ASP A 175 -2.54 -17.97 0.81
C ASP A 175 -1.04 -18.34 0.87
N GLY A 176 -0.57 -18.98 -0.20
CA GLY A 176 0.82 -19.39 -0.35
C GLY A 176 1.18 -20.67 0.40
N THR A 177 0.28 -21.24 1.20
CA THR A 177 0.55 -22.53 1.84
C THR A 177 0.48 -23.65 0.80
N ALA A 178 1.55 -24.42 0.67
CA ALA A 178 1.57 -25.53 -0.27
C ALA A 178 0.65 -26.65 0.23
N ARG A 179 -0.20 -27.19 -0.66
CA ARG A 179 -1.10 -28.31 -0.31
C ARG A 179 -0.43 -29.68 -0.51
N ALA A 180 0.62 -29.73 -1.29
CA ALA A 180 1.41 -30.93 -1.51
C ALA A 180 2.55 -31.04 -0.47
N PRO A 181 2.77 -32.22 0.16
CA PRO A 181 3.75 -32.37 1.25
C PRO A 181 5.21 -32.10 0.89
N ASP A 182 5.54 -32.18 -0.39
CA ASP A 182 6.86 -32.03 -0.98
C ASP A 182 7.10 -30.62 -1.54
N THR A 183 6.04 -29.87 -1.85
CA THR A 183 6.16 -28.51 -2.37
C THR A 183 6.37 -27.50 -1.24
N PRO A 184 7.38 -26.61 -1.33
CA PRO A 184 7.55 -25.55 -0.34
C PRO A 184 6.49 -24.45 -0.52
N ASP A 185 6.08 -23.84 0.59
CA ASP A 185 5.18 -22.70 0.56
C ASP A 185 5.71 -21.54 -0.30
N ASN A 186 4.80 -20.78 -0.90
CA ASN A 186 5.13 -19.60 -1.67
C ASN A 186 5.75 -18.51 -0.79
N ARG A 187 7.06 -18.34 -0.87
CA ARG A 187 7.76 -17.24 -0.17
C ARG A 187 7.13 -15.88 -0.46
N TYR A 188 6.58 -15.67 -1.65
CA TYR A 188 6.09 -14.38 -2.11
C TYR A 188 4.56 -14.26 -2.14
N ALA A 189 3.86 -15.00 -1.27
CA ALA A 189 2.41 -14.85 -1.14
C ALA A 189 2.01 -13.55 -0.42
N TRP A 190 0.81 -13.08 -0.76
CA TRP A 190 0.19 -11.85 -0.27
C TRP A 190 0.31 -11.63 1.25
N PRO A 191 0.00 -12.60 2.14
CA PRO A 191 0.11 -12.38 3.58
C PRO A 191 1.55 -12.09 4.04
N ARG A 192 2.55 -12.72 3.40
CA ARG A 192 3.98 -12.53 3.70
C ARG A 192 4.44 -11.15 3.28
N GLY A 193 3.93 -10.65 2.16
CA GLY A 193 4.16 -9.26 1.73
C GLY A 193 3.56 -8.24 2.69
N LEU A 194 2.32 -8.48 3.14
CA LEU A 194 1.67 -7.62 4.15
C LEU A 194 2.43 -7.61 5.48
N GLU A 195 2.91 -8.76 5.92
CA GLU A 195 3.75 -8.88 7.12
C GLU A 195 5.06 -8.11 6.96
N ALA A 196 5.74 -8.28 5.82
CA ALA A 196 6.98 -7.56 5.52
C ALA A 196 6.76 -6.04 5.47
N MET A 197 5.65 -5.57 4.90
CA MET A 197 5.27 -4.15 4.94
C MET A 197 5.11 -3.64 6.38
N ARG A 198 4.37 -4.38 7.22
CA ARG A 198 4.16 -4.02 8.64
C ARG A 198 5.49 -4.03 9.42
N ALA A 199 6.36 -4.99 9.14
CA ALA A 199 7.69 -5.07 9.73
C ALA A 199 8.56 -3.88 9.31
N ALA A 200 8.58 -3.55 8.01
CA ALA A 200 9.34 -2.42 7.46
C ALA A 200 8.95 -1.08 8.10
N PHE A 201 7.66 -0.88 8.38
CA PHE A 201 7.18 0.31 9.10
C PHE A 201 7.81 0.43 10.49
N ARG A 202 7.91 -0.68 11.23
CA ARG A 202 8.43 -0.70 12.62
C ARG A 202 9.95 -0.74 12.69
N GLU A 203 10.61 -1.26 11.66
CA GLU A 203 12.07 -1.44 11.60
C GLU A 203 12.80 -0.10 11.78
N ARG A 204 13.96 -0.12 12.44
CA ARG A 204 14.82 1.04 12.67
C ARG A 204 16.16 0.92 11.95
N ASP A 205 16.61 -0.30 11.66
CA ASP A 205 17.80 -0.51 10.85
C ASP A 205 17.51 -0.14 9.38
N PRO A 206 18.24 0.83 8.79
CA PRO A 206 17.94 1.32 7.44
C PRO A 206 18.07 0.26 6.35
N GLU A 207 19.04 -0.65 6.44
CA GLU A 207 19.28 -1.69 5.43
C GLU A 207 18.16 -2.73 5.48
N THR A 208 17.88 -3.28 6.67
CA THR A 208 16.80 -4.25 6.88
C THR A 208 15.43 -3.66 6.47
N LYS A 209 15.19 -2.39 6.77
CA LYS A 209 13.97 -1.68 6.37
C LYS A 209 13.79 -1.64 4.84
N GLU A 210 14.85 -1.31 4.11
CA GLU A 210 14.82 -1.27 2.65
C GLU A 210 14.55 -2.65 2.06
N GLU A 211 15.21 -3.69 2.58
CA GLU A 211 15.00 -5.08 2.14
C GLU A 211 13.56 -5.56 2.35
N LEU A 212 12.96 -5.23 3.50
CA LEU A 212 11.57 -5.58 3.81
C LEU A 212 10.58 -4.86 2.87
N PHE A 213 10.78 -3.58 2.58
CA PHE A 213 9.95 -2.87 1.61
C PHE A 213 10.13 -3.43 0.20
N ALA A 214 11.37 -3.68 -0.24
CA ALA A 214 11.66 -4.29 -1.53
C ALA A 214 10.97 -5.66 -1.69
N PHE A 215 11.06 -6.50 -0.65
CA PHE A 215 10.37 -7.79 -0.62
C PHE A 215 8.84 -7.62 -0.72
N ALA A 216 8.25 -6.70 0.04
CA ALA A 216 6.82 -6.45 0.00
C ALA A 216 6.34 -5.98 -1.38
N TRP A 217 7.10 -5.15 -2.09
CA TRP A 217 6.76 -4.73 -3.46
C TRP A 217 6.87 -5.85 -4.49
N ARG A 218 7.82 -6.75 -4.29
CA ARG A 218 7.99 -7.92 -5.15
C ARG A 218 6.82 -8.90 -5.01
N VAL A 219 6.35 -9.15 -3.78
CA VAL A 219 5.13 -9.92 -3.49
C VAL A 219 3.91 -9.37 -4.23
N LEU A 220 3.74 -8.04 -4.19
CA LEU A 220 2.66 -7.40 -4.91
C LEU A 220 2.78 -7.63 -6.43
N GLY A 221 4.00 -7.51 -6.97
CA GLY A 221 4.29 -7.78 -8.38
C GLY A 221 3.94 -9.20 -8.82
N GLU A 222 4.26 -10.20 -8.00
CA GLU A 222 3.90 -11.61 -8.23
C GLU A 222 2.38 -11.83 -8.19
N THR A 223 1.71 -11.25 -7.21
CA THR A 223 0.23 -11.33 -7.11
C THR A 223 -0.43 -10.68 -8.34
N MET A 224 0.09 -9.54 -8.80
CA MET A 224 -0.40 -8.85 -10.01
C MET A 224 -0.14 -9.67 -11.28
N HIS A 225 0.99 -10.38 -11.37
CA HIS A 225 1.28 -11.30 -12.47
C HIS A 225 0.20 -12.40 -12.52
N LEU A 226 0.00 -13.11 -11.41
CA LEU A 226 -0.95 -14.23 -11.34
C LEU A 226 -2.40 -13.79 -11.54
N LEU A 227 -2.75 -12.54 -11.21
CA LEU A 227 -4.04 -11.98 -11.57
C LEU A 227 -4.15 -11.69 -13.08
N ALA A 228 -3.08 -11.18 -13.70
CA ALA A 228 -3.04 -10.92 -15.13
C ALA A 228 -3.20 -12.21 -15.94
N ASP A 229 -2.68 -13.33 -15.43
CA ASP A 229 -2.88 -14.67 -16.01
C ASP A 229 -4.34 -15.07 -16.09
N MET A 230 -5.20 -14.56 -15.19
CA MET A 230 -6.64 -14.79 -15.27
C MET A 230 -7.28 -14.16 -16.50
N THR A 231 -6.54 -13.31 -17.24
CA THR A 231 -6.95 -12.77 -18.53
C THR A 231 -6.48 -13.60 -19.72
N VAL A 232 -5.76 -14.70 -19.48
CA VAL A 232 -5.36 -15.68 -20.50
C VAL A 232 -6.41 -16.79 -20.56
N PRO A 233 -7.08 -17.01 -21.70
CA PRO A 233 -8.14 -18.03 -21.78
C PRO A 233 -7.70 -19.46 -21.41
N ALA A 234 -6.48 -19.89 -21.73
CA ALA A 234 -6.03 -21.22 -21.34
C ALA A 234 -5.91 -21.38 -19.81
N HIS A 235 -5.44 -20.33 -19.12
CA HIS A 235 -5.16 -20.32 -17.68
C HIS A 235 -6.41 -20.48 -16.82
N VAL A 236 -7.55 -19.97 -17.29
CA VAL A 236 -8.81 -20.04 -16.53
C VAL A 236 -9.59 -21.33 -16.77
N ARG A 237 -8.98 -22.33 -17.42
CA ARG A 237 -9.61 -23.60 -17.81
C ARG A 237 -8.76 -24.81 -17.44
N ASP A 238 -7.65 -24.63 -16.73
CA ASP A 238 -6.68 -25.72 -16.50
C ASP A 238 -6.29 -26.41 -17.82
N ASP A 239 -6.05 -25.61 -18.86
CA ASP A 239 -5.63 -26.07 -20.17
C ASP A 239 -4.13 -25.84 -20.29
N ALA A 240 -3.32 -26.80 -19.83
CA ALA A 240 -1.88 -26.62 -19.77
C ALA A 240 -1.22 -26.64 -21.13
N HIS A 241 -0.36 -25.64 -21.37
CA HIS A 241 0.51 -25.58 -22.54
C HIS A 241 1.93 -25.18 -22.13
N PRO A 242 2.89 -26.11 -22.12
CA PRO A 242 4.27 -25.79 -21.73
C PRO A 242 5.02 -25.05 -22.85
N GLN A 243 6.05 -24.28 -22.46
CA GLN A 243 6.89 -23.40 -23.31
C GLN A 243 7.40 -24.01 -24.65
N PRO A 244 7.81 -23.18 -25.63
CA PRO A 244 8.15 -23.58 -27.01
C PRO A 244 9.21 -24.70 -27.16
N GLU A 245 10.21 -24.79 -26.28
CA GLU A 245 11.17 -25.89 -26.32
C GLU A 245 10.51 -27.25 -26.07
N TYR A 246 9.41 -27.28 -25.31
CA TYR A 246 8.58 -28.47 -25.06
C TYR A 246 7.63 -28.80 -26.21
N VAL A 247 7.00 -27.76 -26.77
CA VAL A 247 6.15 -27.84 -27.99
C VAL A 247 6.91 -28.59 -29.09
N THR A 248 8.19 -28.27 -29.25
CA THR A 248 9.04 -28.85 -30.29
C THR A 248 9.55 -30.26 -29.95
N ALA A 249 9.94 -30.52 -28.69
CA ALA A 249 10.47 -31.82 -28.28
C ALA A 249 9.40 -32.91 -28.07
N PHE A 250 8.18 -32.52 -27.69
CA PHE A 250 7.08 -33.43 -27.35
C PHE A 250 5.84 -33.29 -28.25
N ASN A 251 5.93 -32.46 -29.29
CA ASN A 251 4.86 -32.24 -30.27
C ASN A 251 3.55 -31.77 -29.60
N LEU A 252 3.67 -30.89 -28.62
CA LEU A 252 2.55 -30.22 -27.94
C LEU A 252 2.16 -28.96 -28.71
N ARG A 253 0.99 -28.38 -28.42
CA ARG A 253 0.61 -27.03 -28.90
C ARG A 253 0.95 -26.05 -27.78
N GLY A 254 1.65 -24.96 -28.08
CA GLY A 254 1.90 -23.91 -27.10
C GLY A 254 0.68 -22.99 -26.93
N ASP A 255 0.64 -22.20 -25.85
CA ASP A 255 -0.47 -21.27 -25.65
C ASP A 255 -0.32 -20.11 -26.67
N PRO A 256 -1.24 -19.98 -27.63
CA PRO A 256 -1.18 -18.91 -28.62
C PRO A 256 -1.31 -17.49 -28.04
N TYR A 257 -1.89 -17.37 -26.85
CA TYR A 257 -1.98 -16.17 -26.02
C TYR A 257 -0.89 -16.11 -24.97
N GLU A 258 -0.04 -17.13 -24.81
CA GLU A 258 1.34 -17.00 -24.30
C GLU A 258 2.46 -17.07 -25.38
N GLU A 259 2.13 -17.03 -26.68
CA GLU A 259 3.12 -17.02 -27.77
C GLU A 259 3.13 -15.79 -28.72
N ARG A 260 2.28 -14.78 -28.55
CA ARG A 260 2.10 -13.64 -29.51
C ARG A 260 1.95 -12.17 -29.01
N ILE A 261 2.01 -11.86 -27.72
CA ILE A 261 1.66 -10.61 -27.01
C ILE A 261 2.86 -10.19 -26.16
N PHE A 262 3.71 -9.33 -26.70
CA PHE A 262 4.94 -8.89 -26.04
C PHE A 262 4.77 -7.53 -25.37
N GLY A 263 5.75 -7.15 -24.55
CA GLY A 263 5.80 -5.82 -23.92
C GLY A 263 5.49 -4.64 -24.86
N PRO A 264 6.09 -4.54 -26.07
CA PRO A 264 5.75 -3.48 -27.02
C PRO A 264 4.28 -3.44 -27.44
N HIS A 265 3.62 -4.60 -27.60
CA HIS A 265 2.20 -4.66 -27.94
C HIS A 265 1.32 -4.26 -26.76
N VAL A 266 1.67 -4.68 -25.53
CA VAL A 266 0.99 -4.24 -24.30
C VAL A 266 1.03 -2.72 -24.20
N MET A 267 2.21 -2.13 -24.39
CA MET A 267 2.40 -0.68 -24.38
C MET A 267 1.62 0.02 -25.49
N GLN A 268 1.57 -0.56 -26.69
CA GLN A 268 0.78 0.01 -27.79
C GLN A 268 -0.72 0.04 -27.46
N VAL A 269 -1.26 -1.03 -26.87
CA VAL A 269 -2.66 -1.06 -26.43
C VAL A 269 -2.89 0.02 -25.39
N PHE A 270 -2.06 0.06 -24.34
CA PHE A 270 -2.14 1.06 -23.27
C PHE A 270 -2.05 2.51 -23.77
N GLU A 271 -1.09 2.82 -24.64
CA GLU A 271 -0.96 4.15 -25.25
C GLU A 271 -2.14 4.50 -26.15
N GLY A 272 -2.77 3.51 -26.79
CA GLY A 272 -4.02 3.69 -27.51
C GLY A 272 -5.16 4.15 -26.59
N LEU A 273 -5.23 3.62 -25.36
CA LEU A 273 -6.22 4.02 -24.36
C LEU A 273 -5.99 5.46 -23.88
N SER A 274 -4.72 5.88 -23.73
CA SER A 274 -4.38 7.19 -23.18
C SER A 274 -4.56 8.36 -24.16
N ARG A 275 -4.43 8.13 -25.48
CA ARG A 275 -4.52 9.19 -26.50
C ARG A 275 -5.96 9.68 -26.79
N GLY A 276 -6.98 9.10 -26.16
CA GLY A 276 -8.40 9.48 -26.33
C GLY A 276 -8.95 10.49 -25.33
N HIS A 277 -8.30 10.72 -24.19
CA HIS A 277 -8.87 11.46 -23.06
C HIS A 277 -7.94 12.60 -22.63
N MET A 278 -8.34 13.86 -22.83
CA MET A 278 -7.58 15.08 -22.49
C MET A 278 -7.45 15.36 -20.97
N GLY A 279 -7.19 14.34 -20.14
CA GLY A 279 -7.10 14.51 -18.69
C GLY A 279 -6.78 13.26 -17.85
N GLY A 280 -6.20 12.20 -18.43
CA GLY A 280 -5.71 11.03 -17.71
C GLY A 280 -6.08 9.70 -18.37
N ILE A 281 -5.57 8.59 -17.84
CA ILE A 281 -5.85 7.25 -18.37
C ILE A 281 -7.22 6.81 -17.83
N PHE A 282 -8.17 6.54 -18.72
CA PHE A 282 -9.49 6.01 -18.38
C PHE A 282 -9.72 4.73 -19.17
N ILE A 283 -10.00 3.63 -18.48
CA ILE A 283 -10.24 2.32 -19.10
C ILE A 283 -11.71 1.90 -19.00
N ASP A 284 -12.55 2.70 -18.36
CA ASP A 284 -13.97 2.39 -18.18
C ASP A 284 -14.73 2.30 -19.51
N ASP A 285 -14.29 3.03 -20.55
CA ASP A 285 -14.86 2.94 -21.90
C ASP A 285 -14.41 1.69 -22.68
N ASP A 286 -13.36 1.02 -22.21
CA ASP A 286 -12.74 -0.14 -22.86
C ASP A 286 -13.09 -1.48 -22.21
N ILE A 287 -13.78 -1.46 -21.07
CA ILE A 287 -14.21 -2.64 -20.30
C ILE A 287 -15.73 -2.59 -20.15
N ASP A 288 -16.40 -3.74 -20.10
CA ASP A 288 -17.80 -3.82 -19.69
C ASP A 288 -18.01 -3.04 -18.37
N ALA A 289 -18.90 -2.04 -18.37
CA ALA A 289 -19.07 -1.17 -17.22
C ALA A 289 -19.52 -1.90 -15.93
N ARG A 290 -20.24 -3.02 -16.04
CA ARG A 290 -20.64 -3.84 -14.89
C ARG A 290 -19.44 -4.62 -14.35
N LEU A 291 -18.61 -5.17 -15.23
CA LEU A 291 -17.36 -5.82 -14.82
C LEU A 291 -16.44 -4.80 -14.15
N ALA A 292 -16.21 -3.64 -14.76
CA ALA A 292 -15.35 -2.58 -14.22
C ALA A 292 -15.82 -2.13 -12.83
N ALA A 293 -17.13 -1.91 -12.64
CA ALA A 293 -17.70 -1.56 -11.35
C ALA A 293 -17.51 -2.64 -10.28
N SER A 294 -17.58 -3.92 -10.67
CA SER A 294 -17.38 -5.05 -9.76
C SER A 294 -15.91 -5.19 -9.37
N VAL A 295 -15.00 -5.14 -10.36
CA VAL A 295 -13.54 -5.17 -10.14
C VAL A 295 -13.10 -4.07 -9.18
N ARG A 296 -13.61 -2.84 -9.33
CA ARG A 296 -13.23 -1.71 -8.45
C ARG A 296 -13.62 -1.89 -6.98
N ARG A 297 -14.55 -2.80 -6.66
CA ARG A 297 -15.03 -3.05 -5.29
C ARG A 297 -14.56 -4.38 -4.72
N ALA A 298 -14.12 -5.29 -5.58
CA ALA A 298 -13.70 -6.62 -5.17
C ALA A 298 -12.49 -6.59 -4.23
N GLU A 299 -12.49 -7.52 -3.29
CA GLU A 299 -11.32 -7.91 -2.50
C GLU A 299 -10.46 -8.93 -3.30
N PRO A 300 -9.20 -9.20 -2.89
CA PRO A 300 -8.27 -9.95 -3.74
C PRO A 300 -8.78 -11.33 -4.20
N GLU A 301 -9.41 -12.10 -3.31
CA GLU A 301 -9.93 -13.43 -3.67
C GLU A 301 -11.08 -13.37 -4.66
N GLU A 302 -12.04 -12.47 -4.42
CA GLU A 302 -13.17 -12.22 -5.31
C GLU A 302 -12.68 -11.71 -6.67
N LEU A 303 -11.65 -10.87 -6.68
CA LEU A 303 -11.07 -10.29 -7.88
C LEU A 303 -10.53 -11.35 -8.84
N PHE A 304 -9.74 -12.32 -8.34
CA PHE A 304 -9.28 -13.46 -9.15
C PHE A 304 -10.46 -14.23 -9.74
N HIS A 305 -11.48 -14.53 -8.93
CA HIS A 305 -12.66 -15.26 -9.38
C HIS A 305 -13.51 -14.51 -10.41
N LEU A 306 -13.69 -13.20 -10.23
CA LEU A 306 -14.45 -12.36 -11.16
C LEU A 306 -13.77 -12.27 -12.53
N VAL A 307 -12.46 -11.98 -12.56
CA VAL A 307 -11.70 -11.87 -13.80
C VAL A 307 -11.66 -13.22 -14.52
N ALA A 308 -11.33 -14.30 -13.80
CA ALA A 308 -11.28 -15.63 -14.38
C ALA A 308 -12.64 -16.07 -14.93
N SER A 309 -13.72 -15.84 -14.17
CA SER A 309 -15.09 -16.16 -14.61
C SER A 309 -15.49 -15.40 -15.88
N TYR A 310 -15.12 -14.12 -15.98
CA TYR A 310 -15.43 -13.32 -17.15
C TYR A 310 -14.69 -13.84 -18.39
N VAL A 311 -13.41 -14.14 -18.26
CA VAL A 311 -12.57 -14.64 -19.37
C VAL A 311 -13.00 -16.05 -19.78
N ASN A 312 -13.38 -16.88 -18.81
CA ASN A 312 -13.93 -18.20 -19.04
C ASN A 312 -15.23 -18.10 -19.87
N ARG A 313 -16.13 -17.18 -19.54
CA ARG A 313 -17.43 -16.99 -20.21
C ARG A 313 -17.37 -16.43 -21.63
N ASN A 314 -16.41 -15.56 -21.92
CA ASN A 314 -16.48 -14.71 -23.12
C ASN A 314 -15.42 -15.03 -24.19
N PHE A 315 -14.42 -15.86 -23.88
CA PHE A 315 -13.29 -16.14 -24.77
C PHE A 315 -13.09 -17.66 -24.93
N PHE A 316 -12.05 -18.07 -25.68
CA PHE A 316 -11.71 -19.48 -25.91
C PHE A 316 -10.21 -19.69 -25.79
N SER A 317 -9.83 -20.91 -25.40
CA SER A 317 -8.53 -21.48 -25.80
C SER A 317 -8.71 -22.31 -27.07
N ALA A 318 -7.61 -22.60 -27.78
CA ALA A 318 -7.66 -23.44 -28.98
C ALA A 318 -8.20 -24.85 -28.72
N ASP A 319 -8.03 -25.38 -27.51
CA ASP A 319 -8.42 -26.75 -27.15
C ASP A 319 -9.81 -26.86 -26.51
N THR A 320 -10.46 -25.73 -26.22
CA THR A 320 -11.77 -25.66 -25.56
C THR A 320 -12.89 -25.20 -26.48
N VAL A 321 -12.62 -25.12 -27.79
CA VAL A 321 -13.62 -24.78 -28.80
C VAL A 321 -14.71 -25.86 -28.86
N THR A 322 -15.96 -25.44 -28.80
CA THR A 322 -17.15 -26.31 -28.79
C THR A 322 -18.27 -25.65 -29.60
N GLY A 323 -19.17 -26.45 -30.15
CA GLY A 323 -20.37 -25.96 -30.84
C GLY A 323 -20.69 -26.73 -32.11
N THR A 324 -21.36 -26.07 -33.06
CA THR A 324 -21.73 -26.62 -34.35
C THR A 324 -21.19 -25.75 -35.47
N ARG A 325 -20.56 -26.38 -36.47
CA ARG A 325 -20.06 -25.72 -37.68
C ARG A 325 -20.61 -26.44 -38.90
N ASN A 326 -21.32 -25.70 -39.77
CA ASN A 326 -21.96 -26.26 -40.97
C ASN A 326 -22.86 -27.49 -40.70
N GLY A 327 -23.48 -27.56 -39.51
CA GLY A 327 -24.31 -28.70 -39.09
C GLY A 327 -23.53 -29.88 -38.48
N GLU A 328 -22.19 -29.80 -38.41
CA GLU A 328 -21.34 -30.80 -37.76
C GLU A 328 -20.94 -30.36 -36.36
N GLU A 329 -20.96 -31.31 -35.43
CA GLU A 329 -20.55 -31.07 -34.04
C GLU A 329 -19.02 -30.91 -33.94
N VAL A 330 -18.61 -29.84 -33.26
CA VAL A 330 -17.23 -29.57 -32.88
C VAL A 330 -17.11 -29.83 -31.38
N LEU A 331 -16.31 -30.84 -31.06
CA LEU A 331 -15.99 -31.20 -29.69
C LEU A 331 -14.63 -30.61 -29.26
N PRO A 332 -14.48 -30.23 -27.99
CA PRO A 332 -13.23 -29.70 -27.45
C PRO A 332 -12.13 -30.75 -27.54
N ALA A 333 -10.92 -30.33 -27.90
CA ALA A 333 -9.77 -31.22 -28.09
C ALA A 333 -9.33 -31.88 -26.78
N ASN A 334 -9.48 -31.17 -25.65
CA ASN A 334 -9.20 -31.69 -24.31
C ASN A 334 -10.37 -32.51 -23.72
N GLY A 335 -11.47 -32.69 -24.48
CA GLY A 335 -12.65 -33.47 -24.06
C GLY A 335 -13.49 -32.83 -22.96
N ARG A 336 -13.23 -31.57 -22.59
CA ARG A 336 -13.93 -30.86 -21.52
C ARG A 336 -14.72 -29.68 -22.04
N VAL A 337 -15.94 -29.55 -21.53
CA VAL A 337 -16.81 -28.42 -21.84
C VAL A 337 -16.66 -27.38 -20.75
N TYR A 338 -16.24 -26.19 -21.14
CA TYR A 338 -16.22 -25.01 -20.29
C TYR A 338 -17.39 -24.09 -20.66
N PRO A 339 -17.83 -23.21 -19.75
CA PRO A 339 -18.74 -22.14 -20.09
C PRO A 339 -18.00 -21.13 -20.97
N SER A 340 -17.73 -21.44 -22.23
CA SER A 340 -17.25 -20.54 -23.29
C SER A 340 -18.38 -20.28 -24.31
N PRO A 341 -18.25 -19.27 -25.19
CA PRO A 341 -19.22 -19.12 -26.29
C PRO A 341 -19.26 -20.40 -27.14
N ARG A 342 -20.31 -20.61 -27.94
CA ARG A 342 -20.33 -21.73 -28.91
C ARG A 342 -20.09 -21.22 -30.33
N LEU A 343 -19.50 -22.03 -31.20
CA LEU A 343 -19.21 -21.61 -32.59
C LEU A 343 -20.43 -21.08 -33.34
N GLU A 344 -21.60 -21.68 -33.12
CA GLU A 344 -22.88 -21.28 -33.71
C GLU A 344 -23.43 -19.95 -33.14
N GLU A 345 -22.92 -19.49 -32.01
CA GLU A 345 -23.27 -18.21 -31.38
C GLU A 345 -22.37 -17.05 -31.88
N LEU A 346 -21.28 -17.37 -32.59
CA LEU A 346 -20.31 -16.41 -33.10
C LEU A 346 -20.62 -15.99 -34.53
N THR A 347 -20.18 -14.78 -34.89
CA THR A 347 -20.26 -14.31 -36.28
C THR A 347 -19.07 -14.85 -37.07
N TRP A 348 -19.32 -15.63 -38.11
CA TRP A 348 -18.27 -16.09 -39.02
C TRP A 348 -18.08 -15.12 -40.19
N GLU A 349 -16.84 -14.77 -40.50
CA GLU A 349 -16.48 -13.94 -41.65
C GLU A 349 -15.39 -14.60 -42.50
N GLN A 350 -15.50 -14.44 -43.82
CA GLN A 350 -14.51 -14.95 -44.76
C GLN A 350 -13.34 -13.98 -44.94
N HIS A 351 -12.10 -14.49 -44.88
CA HIS A 351 -10.87 -13.75 -45.15
C HIS A 351 -9.97 -14.56 -46.09
N GLY A 352 -10.07 -14.31 -47.39
CA GLY A 352 -9.36 -15.08 -48.41
C GLY A 352 -9.86 -16.52 -48.46
N ASN A 353 -8.94 -17.49 -48.25
CA ASN A 353 -9.23 -18.92 -48.32
C ASN A 353 -9.66 -19.55 -46.98
N THR A 354 -9.63 -18.78 -45.89
CA THR A 354 -10.09 -19.22 -44.55
C THR A 354 -11.12 -18.24 -43.98
N GLY A 355 -11.68 -18.55 -42.82
CA GLY A 355 -12.60 -17.68 -42.09
C GLY A 355 -12.14 -17.37 -40.68
N GLY A 356 -12.80 -16.43 -40.03
CA GLY A 356 -12.61 -16.09 -38.62
C GLY A 356 -13.94 -16.02 -37.88
N TYR A 357 -13.91 -16.35 -36.59
CA TYR A 357 -15.06 -16.26 -35.69
C TYR A 357 -14.92 -15.03 -34.81
N TYR A 358 -15.96 -14.20 -34.81
CA TYR A 358 -16.02 -12.92 -34.14
C TYR A 358 -17.12 -12.91 -33.08
N ALA A 359 -16.84 -12.24 -31.97
CA ALA A 359 -17.83 -11.88 -30.96
C ALA A 359 -17.89 -10.36 -30.80
N ASP A 360 -19.08 -9.84 -30.53
CA ASP A 360 -19.26 -8.46 -30.09
C ASP A 360 -19.22 -8.42 -28.56
N ILE A 361 -18.08 -8.02 -27.99
CA ILE A 361 -17.87 -7.98 -26.55
C ILE A 361 -18.28 -6.61 -26.00
N PRO A 362 -19.13 -6.53 -24.96
CA PRO A 362 -19.52 -5.25 -24.36
C PRO A 362 -18.32 -4.44 -23.84
N VAL A 363 -18.34 -3.12 -24.10
CA VAL A 363 -17.35 -2.16 -23.57
C VAL A 363 -18.06 -0.85 -23.21
N GLY A 364 -17.62 -0.20 -22.13
CA GLY A 364 -18.26 0.98 -21.59
C GLY A 364 -19.71 0.71 -21.18
N THR A 365 -20.54 1.74 -21.25
CA THR A 365 -21.93 1.69 -20.79
C THR A 365 -22.91 1.22 -21.85
N ARG A 366 -22.60 1.42 -23.14
CA ARG A 366 -23.49 1.15 -24.28
C ARG A 366 -22.77 0.69 -25.56
N GLY A 367 -21.45 0.44 -25.49
CA GLY A 367 -20.64 0.05 -26.63
C GLY A 367 -20.45 -1.46 -26.72
N SER A 368 -20.01 -1.90 -27.89
CA SER A 368 -19.42 -3.22 -28.07
C SER A 368 -18.17 -3.12 -28.94
N ARG A 369 -17.24 -4.03 -28.73
CA ARG A 369 -16.04 -4.20 -29.54
C ARG A 369 -16.14 -5.52 -30.29
N ARG A 370 -16.03 -5.45 -31.61
CA ARG A 370 -15.92 -6.65 -32.44
C ARG A 370 -14.53 -7.26 -32.24
N VAL A 371 -14.47 -8.50 -31.78
CA VAL A 371 -13.24 -9.21 -31.42
C VAL A 371 -13.14 -10.49 -32.25
N LEU A 372 -12.03 -10.64 -32.97
CA LEU A 372 -11.66 -11.91 -33.61
C LEU A 372 -11.19 -12.87 -32.51
N LEU A 373 -12.02 -13.87 -32.19
CA LEU A 373 -11.67 -14.88 -31.20
C LEU A 373 -10.77 -15.95 -31.80
N LEU A 374 -11.05 -16.40 -33.03
CA LEU A 374 -10.35 -17.55 -33.58
C LEU A 374 -10.38 -17.58 -35.12
N ARG A 375 -9.32 -18.10 -35.75
CA ARG A 375 -9.25 -18.37 -37.19
C ARG A 375 -9.46 -19.85 -37.47
N GLU A 376 -10.08 -20.13 -38.61
CA GLU A 376 -9.97 -21.45 -39.22
C GLU A 376 -8.56 -21.61 -39.80
N GLY A 377 -7.86 -22.64 -39.37
CA GLY A 377 -6.58 -23.05 -39.91
C GLY A 377 -6.69 -23.39 -41.39
N THR A 378 -5.66 -23.04 -42.14
CA THR A 378 -5.43 -23.64 -43.47
C THR A 378 -4.96 -25.08 -43.26
N ASP A 379 -5.31 -26.02 -44.16
CA ASP A 379 -4.96 -27.46 -44.19
C ASP A 379 -3.44 -27.82 -44.14
N ARG A 380 -2.59 -26.99 -43.53
CA ARG A 380 -1.13 -27.12 -43.50
C ARG A 380 -0.60 -27.99 -42.37
N ALA A 381 -1.45 -28.65 -41.58
CA ALA A 381 -1.08 -29.85 -40.82
C ALA A 381 -1.00 -31.07 -41.78
N THR A 382 -0.14 -30.99 -42.80
CA THR A 382 1.16 -31.65 -42.94
C THR A 382 1.10 -33.08 -43.48
N LEU A 383 1.91 -33.31 -44.52
CA LEU A 383 2.32 -34.59 -45.11
C LEU A 383 2.61 -35.72 -44.09
N VAL A 384 2.88 -35.36 -42.82
CA VAL A 384 3.14 -36.28 -41.70
C VAL A 384 1.88 -37.00 -41.21
N ASP A 385 0.72 -36.34 -41.18
CA ASP A 385 -0.56 -36.99 -40.83
C ASP A 385 -1.06 -37.88 -41.97
N TYR A 386 -0.77 -37.48 -43.21
CA TYR A 386 -0.95 -38.30 -44.42
C TYR A 386 -0.11 -39.59 -44.39
N LEU A 387 1.16 -39.51 -43.99
CA LEU A 387 2.06 -40.68 -43.87
C LEU A 387 1.75 -41.57 -42.66
N ARG A 388 1.02 -41.07 -41.65
CA ARG A 388 0.62 -41.82 -40.46
C ARG A 388 -0.79 -42.43 -40.55
N GLY A 389 -1.46 -42.29 -41.71
CA GLY A 389 -2.79 -42.86 -41.94
C GLY A 389 -3.90 -42.24 -41.09
N ARG A 390 -3.67 -41.06 -40.49
CA ARG A 390 -4.67 -40.34 -39.69
C ARG A 390 -5.33 -39.30 -40.59
N TRP A 391 -6.36 -39.72 -41.32
CA TRP A 391 -7.27 -38.78 -41.95
C TRP A 391 -8.11 -38.12 -40.86
N HIS A 392 -7.81 -36.86 -40.54
CA HIS A 392 -8.78 -35.98 -39.92
C HIS A 392 -9.01 -34.81 -40.86
N ASP A 393 -10.21 -34.78 -41.47
CA ASP A 393 -10.79 -33.64 -42.18
C ASP A 393 -11.18 -32.52 -41.17
N ARG A 394 -10.25 -32.17 -40.30
CA ARG A 394 -10.47 -31.14 -39.27
C ARG A 394 -9.66 -29.93 -39.69
N ARG A 395 -10.31 -28.93 -40.29
CA ARG A 395 -9.78 -27.57 -40.26
C ARG A 395 -9.49 -27.25 -38.79
N THR A 396 -8.22 -27.09 -38.45
CA THR A 396 -7.81 -26.84 -37.07
C THR A 396 -8.25 -25.44 -36.68
N PHE A 397 -8.93 -25.29 -35.56
CA PHE A 397 -9.20 -23.97 -35.01
C PHE A 397 -7.91 -23.46 -34.38
N GLU A 398 -7.51 -22.25 -34.76
CA GLU A 398 -6.26 -21.65 -34.31
C GLU A 398 -6.53 -20.22 -33.85
N THR A 399 -6.22 -19.94 -32.59
CA THR A 399 -5.88 -18.58 -32.22
C THR A 399 -4.61 -18.26 -33.03
N THR A 400 -4.60 -17.24 -33.87
CA THR A 400 -3.46 -16.66 -34.61
C THR A 400 -2.96 -15.37 -33.93
N ALA A 401 -1.82 -14.81 -34.38
CA ALA A 401 -1.32 -13.52 -33.90
C ALA A 401 -2.37 -12.42 -33.98
N GLU A 402 -3.11 -12.38 -35.10
CA GLU A 402 -4.19 -11.44 -35.32
C GLU A 402 -5.32 -11.60 -34.31
N SER A 403 -5.77 -12.84 -34.06
CA SER A 403 -6.83 -13.09 -33.07
C SER A 403 -6.35 -12.82 -31.64
N ALA A 404 -5.11 -13.19 -31.29
CA ALA A 404 -4.55 -12.91 -29.97
C ALA A 404 -4.48 -11.39 -29.72
N MET A 405 -3.97 -10.63 -30.71
CA MET A 405 -3.97 -9.17 -30.67
C MET A 405 -5.39 -8.58 -30.59
N SER A 406 -6.35 -9.17 -31.29
CA SER A 406 -7.75 -8.71 -31.24
C SER A 406 -8.36 -8.92 -29.86
N GLN A 407 -8.16 -10.09 -29.24
CA GLN A 407 -8.61 -10.40 -27.89
C GLN A 407 -7.91 -9.54 -26.84
N ALA A 408 -6.59 -9.32 -26.98
CA ALA A 408 -5.81 -8.50 -26.05
C ALA A 408 -6.30 -7.06 -25.93
N ARG A 409 -6.96 -6.51 -26.96
CA ARG A 409 -7.59 -5.18 -26.88
C ARG A 409 -8.77 -5.10 -25.90
N VAL A 410 -9.27 -6.23 -25.42
CA VAL A 410 -10.28 -6.29 -24.35
C VAL A 410 -9.69 -6.83 -23.06
N LEU A 411 -8.87 -7.88 -23.15
CA LEU A 411 -8.31 -8.57 -22.00
C LEU A 411 -7.25 -7.75 -21.25
N LEU A 412 -6.38 -7.00 -21.95
CA LEU A 412 -5.36 -6.16 -21.31
C LEU A 412 -5.96 -5.02 -20.45
N PRO A 413 -6.97 -4.27 -20.90
CA PRO A 413 -7.69 -3.33 -20.03
C PRO A 413 -8.18 -3.97 -18.73
N ILE A 414 -8.70 -5.21 -18.77
CA ILE A 414 -9.16 -5.94 -17.58
C ILE A 414 -7.99 -6.28 -16.66
N ALA A 415 -6.87 -6.77 -17.23
CA ALA A 415 -5.65 -7.03 -16.47
C ALA A 415 -5.13 -5.76 -15.78
N PHE A 416 -5.09 -4.64 -16.52
CA PHE A 416 -4.66 -3.36 -15.96
C PHE A 416 -5.56 -2.88 -14.82
N LEU A 417 -6.89 -2.98 -14.98
CA LEU A 417 -7.84 -2.57 -13.94
C LEU A 417 -7.72 -3.44 -12.69
N GLY A 418 -7.65 -4.76 -12.87
CA GLY A 418 -7.50 -5.71 -11.78
C GLY A 418 -6.21 -5.48 -11.01
N SER A 419 -5.08 -5.37 -11.71
CA SER A 419 -3.78 -5.12 -11.06
C SER A 419 -3.72 -3.72 -10.42
N ALA A 420 -4.37 -2.70 -10.99
CA ALA A 420 -4.53 -1.40 -10.35
C ALA A 420 -5.39 -1.45 -9.08
N ARG A 421 -6.38 -2.35 -9.02
CA ARG A 421 -7.16 -2.61 -7.80
C ARG A 421 -6.32 -3.29 -6.72
N LEU A 422 -5.51 -4.29 -7.06
CA LEU A 422 -4.58 -4.91 -6.11
C LEU A 422 -3.61 -3.87 -5.53
N LEU A 423 -3.04 -3.01 -6.38
CA LEU A 423 -2.25 -1.87 -5.96
C LEU A 423 -3.00 -0.96 -4.97
N ASP A 424 -4.24 -0.59 -5.27
CA ASP A 424 -5.05 0.26 -4.39
C ASP A 424 -5.25 -0.32 -2.98
N LEU A 425 -5.49 -1.64 -2.92
CA LEU A 425 -5.69 -2.39 -1.68
C LEU A 425 -4.39 -2.58 -0.90
N TYR A 426 -3.26 -2.77 -1.59
CA TYR A 426 -1.97 -3.07 -0.98
C TYR A 426 -1.19 -1.80 -0.59
N MET A 427 -1.43 -0.67 -1.24
CA MET A 427 -0.68 0.56 -0.99
C MET A 427 -1.02 1.16 0.39
N PRO A 428 -0.03 1.37 1.29
CA PRO A 428 -0.29 1.96 2.58
C PRO A 428 -0.71 3.42 2.43
N ARG A 429 -1.71 3.85 3.21
CA ARG A 429 -2.17 5.25 3.21
C ARG A 429 -1.44 5.99 4.33
N VAL A 430 -0.54 6.88 3.96
CA VAL A 430 0.31 7.60 4.92
C VAL A 430 0.22 9.09 4.69
N GLU A 431 0.03 9.83 5.76
CA GLU A 431 0.04 11.29 5.83
C GLU A 431 1.26 11.75 6.63
N VAL A 432 1.89 12.84 6.20
CA VAL A 432 2.95 13.50 6.95
C VAL A 432 2.49 14.90 7.31
N THR A 433 2.58 15.26 8.58
CA THR A 433 2.25 16.60 9.06
C THR A 433 3.43 17.22 9.78
N LEU A 434 3.73 18.48 9.49
CA LEU A 434 4.61 19.32 10.28
C LEU A 434 3.73 20.18 11.18
N ALA A 435 3.95 20.05 12.48
CA ALA A 435 3.15 20.71 13.51
C ALA A 435 3.74 22.07 13.90
N ASP A 436 5.05 22.13 14.13
CA ASP A 436 5.71 23.34 14.66
C ASP A 436 7.22 23.35 14.38
N TYR A 437 7.81 24.55 14.39
CA TYR A 437 9.24 24.79 14.32
C TYR A 437 9.65 25.81 15.38
N ASP A 438 10.48 25.38 16.31
CA ASP A 438 11.08 26.23 17.33
C ASP A 438 12.39 26.83 16.78
N PRO A 439 12.49 28.16 16.57
CA PRO A 439 13.70 28.77 16.05
C PRO A 439 14.82 28.94 17.09
N GLU A 440 14.53 28.88 18.40
CA GLU A 440 15.56 28.94 19.44
C GLU A 440 16.37 27.63 19.45
N ASP A 441 15.66 26.50 19.51
CA ASP A 441 16.25 25.16 19.51
C ASP A 441 16.49 24.61 18.09
N ARG A 442 16.04 25.35 17.05
CA ARG A 442 15.98 24.92 15.65
C ARG A 442 15.28 23.57 15.49
N ARG A 443 14.28 23.31 16.32
CA ARG A 443 13.63 22.00 16.45
C ARG A 443 12.37 21.95 15.61
N LEU A 444 12.30 20.99 14.70
CA LEU A 444 11.13 20.70 13.88
C LEU A 444 10.37 19.53 14.52
N VAL A 445 9.04 19.63 14.60
CA VAL A 445 8.17 18.54 15.09
C VAL A 445 6.99 18.31 14.15
N GLY A 446 6.52 17.07 14.10
CA GLY A 446 5.45 16.64 13.22
C GLY A 446 5.01 15.20 13.49
N GLU A 447 4.27 14.61 12.57
CA GLU A 447 3.78 13.25 12.65
C GLU A 447 3.80 12.55 11.28
N VAL A 448 3.95 11.22 11.31
CA VAL A 448 3.76 10.31 10.18
C VAL A 448 2.63 9.35 10.54
N ILE A 449 1.48 9.53 9.90
CA ILE A 449 0.22 8.90 10.28
C ILE A 449 -0.17 7.89 9.20
N HIS A 450 -0.23 6.61 9.56
CA HIS A 450 -0.88 5.59 8.73
C HIS A 450 -2.39 5.55 8.97
N HIS A 451 -3.16 5.62 7.90
CA HIS A 451 -4.62 5.52 7.88
C HIS A 451 -5.03 4.11 7.45
N PRO A 452 -5.69 3.32 8.33
CA PRO A 452 -6.10 1.97 7.97
C PRO A 452 -7.02 1.92 6.75
N TYR A 453 -6.65 1.12 5.75
CA TYR A 453 -7.37 0.97 4.48
C TYR A 453 -6.94 -0.30 3.76
N GLY A 454 -7.84 -0.90 2.96
CA GLY A 454 -7.55 -2.06 2.13
C GLY A 454 -6.98 -3.22 2.94
N ALA A 455 -5.83 -3.74 2.52
CA ALA A 455 -5.15 -4.84 3.19
C ALA A 455 -4.42 -4.45 4.49
N HIS A 456 -4.29 -3.14 4.77
CA HIS A 456 -3.68 -2.60 5.98
C HIS A 456 -4.75 -2.06 6.94
N THR A 457 -5.61 -2.96 7.45
CA THR A 457 -6.73 -2.61 8.35
C THR A 457 -6.30 -2.25 9.78
N GLU A 458 -5.06 -2.56 10.16
CA GLU A 458 -4.48 -2.19 11.45
C GLU A 458 -3.60 -0.94 11.32
N LYS A 459 -3.55 -0.10 12.36
CA LYS A 459 -2.66 1.05 12.37
C LYS A 459 -1.20 0.59 12.39
N MET A 460 -0.46 0.90 11.33
CA MET A 460 0.98 0.74 11.27
C MET A 460 1.68 1.96 11.86
N VAL A 461 2.85 1.74 12.44
CA VAL A 461 3.64 2.79 13.10
C VAL A 461 4.96 2.91 12.38
N PHE A 462 5.19 4.04 11.72
CA PHE A 462 6.42 4.31 10.99
C PHE A 462 7.53 4.76 11.95
N ASN A 463 8.70 4.16 11.81
CA ASN A 463 9.93 4.57 12.49
C ASN A 463 11.02 4.90 11.46
N ALA A 464 11.88 5.86 11.79
CA ALA A 464 13.09 6.18 11.04
C ALA A 464 14.09 6.82 12.01
N THR A 465 15.37 6.51 11.87
CA THR A 465 16.43 7.05 12.72
C THR A 465 17.14 8.22 12.03
N GLU A 466 17.83 9.05 12.81
CA GLU A 466 18.69 10.12 12.27
C GLU A 466 19.77 9.61 11.31
N SER A 467 20.26 8.40 11.54
CA SER A 467 21.24 7.76 10.65
C SER A 467 20.69 7.46 9.26
N ASP A 468 19.37 7.37 9.09
CA ASP A 468 18.73 7.14 7.79
C ASP A 468 18.54 8.44 7.01
N LYS A 469 19.67 9.01 6.57
CA LYS A 469 19.71 10.26 5.79
C LYS A 469 18.96 10.19 4.46
N ARG A 470 18.44 9.02 4.06
CA ARG A 470 17.75 8.76 2.79
C ARG A 470 16.22 8.83 2.93
N VAL A 471 15.71 8.99 4.16
CA VAL A 471 14.26 9.03 4.42
C VAL A 471 13.68 10.43 4.29
N PHE A 472 14.48 11.48 4.53
CA PHE A 472 13.99 12.84 4.68
C PHE A 472 14.60 13.77 3.63
N ASP A 473 13.76 14.34 2.77
CA ASP A 473 14.14 15.47 1.90
C ASP A 473 13.50 16.75 2.44
N LEU A 474 14.34 17.65 2.96
CA LEU A 474 13.91 18.93 3.52
C LEU A 474 13.90 20.02 2.45
N TYR A 475 12.78 20.73 2.32
CA TYR A 475 12.63 21.89 1.45
C TYR A 475 12.41 23.15 2.29
N LEU A 476 13.22 24.18 2.04
CA LEU A 476 13.04 25.53 2.60
C LEU A 476 12.69 26.48 1.45
N ASN A 477 11.53 27.12 1.53
CA ASN A 477 11.00 28.01 0.48
C ASN A 477 10.99 27.35 -0.91
N GLY A 478 10.65 26.06 -0.96
CA GLY A 478 10.64 25.26 -2.19
C GLY A 478 12.02 24.81 -2.70
N ARG A 479 13.11 25.12 -2.00
CA ARG A 479 14.47 24.67 -2.36
C ARG A 479 14.90 23.50 -1.50
N LEU A 480 15.31 22.40 -2.14
CA LEU A 480 15.86 21.22 -1.47
C LEU A 480 17.14 21.60 -0.71
N GLN A 481 17.24 21.14 0.53
CA GLN A 481 18.39 21.33 1.41
C GLN A 481 19.25 20.07 1.45
N SER A 482 20.53 20.23 1.83
CA SER A 482 21.44 19.09 2.01
C SER A 482 20.97 18.19 3.16
N PRO A 483 21.10 16.85 3.06
CA PRO A 483 20.80 15.94 4.17
C PRO A 483 21.64 16.20 5.43
N ALA A 484 22.78 16.89 5.33
CA ALA A 484 23.57 17.30 6.49
C ALA A 484 22.96 18.50 7.24
N ALA A 485 21.95 19.15 6.67
CA ALA A 485 21.32 20.34 7.24
C ALA A 485 20.24 20.00 8.27
N HIS A 486 19.98 18.72 8.53
CA HIS A 486 19.02 18.28 9.51
C HIS A 486 19.41 16.94 10.15
N ALA A 487 18.99 16.77 11.40
CA ALA A 487 18.98 15.51 12.13
C ALA A 487 17.53 15.22 12.47
N LEU A 488 16.83 14.48 11.61
CA LEU A 488 15.40 14.16 11.75
C LEU A 488 15.24 12.66 12.01
N GLU A 489 14.30 12.32 12.87
CA GLU A 489 13.89 10.95 13.16
C GLU A 489 12.37 10.88 13.29
N VAL A 490 11.85 9.65 13.19
CA VAL A 490 10.48 9.32 13.51
C VAL A 490 10.49 8.19 14.53
N HIS A 491 9.90 8.44 15.71
CA HIS A 491 9.73 7.43 16.74
C HIS A 491 8.25 7.29 17.08
N ALA A 492 7.72 6.08 16.90
CA ALA A 492 6.31 5.77 17.13
C ALA A 492 5.35 6.66 16.30
N GLY A 493 5.74 7.02 15.07
CA GLY A 493 5.00 7.93 14.20
C GLY A 493 5.14 9.42 14.54
N ILE A 494 5.89 9.79 15.59
CA ILE A 494 6.18 11.19 15.93
C ILE A 494 7.46 11.60 15.23
N LEU A 495 7.38 12.61 14.37
CA LEU A 495 8.52 13.22 13.70
C LEU A 495 9.12 14.30 14.57
N GLN A 496 10.44 14.25 14.76
CA GLN A 496 11.16 15.29 15.48
C GLN A 496 12.60 15.38 15.03
N GLY A 497 13.22 16.53 15.26
CA GLY A 497 14.65 16.68 15.06
C GLY A 497 15.09 18.12 14.96
N THR A 498 16.37 18.32 14.63
CA THR A 498 16.97 19.65 14.59
C THR A 498 17.43 20.02 13.18
N LEU A 499 17.33 21.30 12.83
CA LEU A 499 17.89 21.84 11.60
C LEU A 499 19.30 22.40 11.91
N HIS A 500 20.34 21.71 11.45
CA HIS A 500 21.75 21.97 11.80
C HIS A 500 22.28 23.29 11.23
N GLY A 501 22.00 24.40 11.91
CA GLY A 501 22.51 25.71 11.49
C GLY A 501 21.86 26.26 10.23
N LEU A 502 20.80 25.61 9.75
CA LEU A 502 19.97 26.15 8.67
C LEU A 502 19.37 27.47 9.15
N GLN A 503 19.64 28.56 8.44
CA GLN A 503 19.05 29.85 8.75
C GLN A 503 17.60 29.87 8.27
N VAL A 504 16.67 29.73 9.21
CA VAL A 504 15.23 29.79 8.97
C VAL A 504 14.70 31.09 9.53
N ASN A 505 14.10 31.91 8.68
CA ASN A 505 13.60 33.23 9.04
C ASN A 505 12.07 33.22 9.16
N ALA A 506 11.56 34.23 9.87
CA ALA A 506 10.13 34.51 9.90
C ALA A 506 9.55 34.65 8.49
N GLY A 507 8.44 33.95 8.23
CA GLY A 507 7.76 33.93 6.93
C GLY A 507 8.28 32.88 5.95
N ASP A 508 9.40 32.20 6.26
CA ASP A 508 9.88 31.06 5.48
C ASP A 508 8.87 29.90 5.56
N GLN A 509 8.87 29.06 4.53
CA GLN A 509 8.07 27.85 4.48
C GLN A 509 8.97 26.62 4.53
N ILE A 510 8.73 25.77 5.52
CA ILE A 510 9.35 24.46 5.64
C ILE A 510 8.38 23.43 5.06
N GLN A 511 8.89 22.57 4.20
CA GLN A 511 8.21 21.37 3.73
C GLN A 511 9.16 20.18 3.87
N LEU A 512 8.59 19.02 4.16
CA LEU A 512 9.33 17.79 4.24
C LEU A 512 8.74 16.78 3.26
N VAL A 513 9.59 16.02 2.58
CA VAL A 513 9.19 14.80 1.88
C VAL A 513 9.77 13.62 2.64
N VAL A 514 8.89 12.73 3.11
CA VAL A 514 9.25 11.50 3.80
C VAL A 514 9.09 10.33 2.84
N HIS A 515 10.16 9.58 2.63
CA HIS A 515 10.17 8.41 1.76
C HIS A 515 9.80 7.15 2.55
N VAL A 516 8.58 6.64 2.34
CA VAL A 516 8.07 5.41 2.98
C VAL A 516 8.10 4.28 1.96
N GLY A 517 9.08 3.38 2.06
CA GLY A 517 9.21 2.28 1.10
C GLY A 517 9.38 2.74 -0.35
N GLY A 518 10.09 3.86 -0.57
CA GLY A 518 10.29 4.46 -1.89
C GLY A 518 9.14 5.36 -2.37
N ILE A 519 8.07 5.48 -1.59
CA ILE A 519 6.92 6.35 -1.84
C ILE A 519 7.21 7.74 -1.23
N PRO A 520 7.37 8.81 -2.03
CA PRO A 520 7.69 10.14 -1.52
C PRO A 520 6.42 10.88 -1.05
N ILE A 521 6.24 11.07 0.26
CA ILE A 521 5.05 11.72 0.84
C ILE A 521 5.42 13.12 1.31
N ARG A 522 4.83 14.15 0.70
CA ARG A 522 5.05 15.54 1.09
C ARG A 522 4.18 15.92 2.28
N SER A 523 4.74 16.69 3.20
CA SER A 523 4.01 17.30 4.31
C SER A 523 3.22 18.53 3.89
N ASN A 524 2.36 19.03 4.80
CA ASN A 524 1.91 20.42 4.75
C ASN A 524 3.10 21.39 4.75
N ALA A 525 2.90 22.58 4.16
CA ALA A 525 3.86 23.68 4.24
C ALA A 525 3.71 24.38 5.60
N LEU A 526 4.67 24.15 6.50
CA LEU A 526 4.75 24.85 7.76
C LEU A 526 5.33 26.25 7.51
N ARG A 527 4.51 27.28 7.68
CA ARG A 527 4.99 28.67 7.63
C ARG A 527 5.58 29.01 8.99
N VAL A 528 6.84 29.40 8.99
CA VAL A 528 7.57 29.79 10.20
C VAL A 528 7.02 31.13 10.65
N GLU A 529 6.38 31.14 11.81
CA GLU A 529 5.88 32.36 12.40
C GLU A 529 7.04 33.22 12.89
N ALA A 530 6.87 34.53 12.86
CA ALA A 530 7.86 35.43 13.44
C ALA A 530 7.91 35.20 14.94
N VAL A 531 8.98 34.58 15.44
CA VAL A 531 9.34 34.78 16.85
C VAL A 531 9.71 36.26 16.98
N PRO A 532 8.99 37.04 17.81
CA PRO A 532 9.30 38.46 17.99
C PRO A 532 10.70 38.56 18.58
N THR A 533 11.68 38.84 17.74
CA THR A 533 13.08 38.96 18.14
C THR A 533 13.32 40.34 18.75
N PRO A 534 13.81 40.43 19.99
CA PRO A 534 14.33 41.67 20.54
C PRO A 534 15.62 42.04 19.79
N ARG A 535 15.85 43.33 19.54
CA ARG A 535 17.09 43.80 18.91
C ARG A 535 18.27 43.66 19.88
N GLU A 536 19.38 43.16 19.36
CA GLU A 536 20.65 43.07 20.07
C GLU A 536 21.19 44.49 20.34
N GLY A 537 21.38 44.83 21.63
CA GLY A 537 21.92 46.12 22.08
C GLY A 537 20.96 47.03 22.83
N ASP A 538 19.66 46.70 22.92
CA ASP A 538 18.76 47.45 23.80
C ASP A 538 18.88 46.94 25.24
N PRO A 539 18.97 47.85 26.24
CA PRO A 539 19.05 47.46 27.64
C PRO A 539 17.84 46.59 28.00
N ILE A 540 18.04 45.64 28.92
CA ILE A 540 17.07 44.72 29.54
C ILE A 540 15.97 45.52 30.28
N ALA A 541 15.20 46.33 29.55
CA ALA A 541 14.37 47.38 30.13
C ALA A 541 12.93 47.38 29.62
N SER A 542 12.55 46.60 28.59
CA SER A 542 11.16 46.64 28.11
C SER A 542 10.43 45.30 28.04
N GLY A 543 11.06 44.17 27.68
CA GLY A 543 10.58 42.78 27.90
C GLY A 543 9.16 42.37 27.45
N CYS A 544 8.32 43.29 26.97
CA CYS A 544 6.90 43.13 26.70
C CYS A 544 6.59 43.68 25.30
N PRO A 545 6.56 42.81 24.28
CA PRO A 545 6.29 43.21 22.91
C PRO A 545 4.93 43.92 22.78
N GLY A 546 4.90 45.04 22.06
CA GLY A 546 3.67 45.80 21.81
C GLY A 546 3.13 46.60 23.01
N ILE A 547 3.96 46.87 24.02
CA ILE A 547 3.66 47.79 25.11
C ILE A 547 4.59 48.99 24.99
N ASP A 548 4.03 50.20 25.02
CA ASP A 548 4.83 51.43 25.06
C ASP A 548 5.33 51.62 26.50
N HIS A 549 6.65 51.73 26.65
CA HIS A 549 7.28 51.88 27.95
C HIS A 549 7.66 53.33 28.26
N SER A 550 7.45 54.24 27.32
CA SER A 550 7.73 55.66 27.51
C SER A 550 6.79 56.25 28.57
N GLY A 551 7.36 56.91 29.58
CA GLY A 551 6.60 57.52 30.67
C GLY A 551 6.18 56.60 31.83
N LEU A 552 6.51 55.30 31.79
CA LEU A 552 6.19 54.39 32.90
C LEU A 552 7.07 54.64 34.12
N ARG A 553 6.47 54.59 35.32
CA ARG A 553 7.19 54.63 36.59
C ARG A 553 7.59 53.23 37.04
N VAL A 554 8.82 53.05 37.47
CA VAL A 554 9.30 51.78 38.04
C VAL A 554 9.02 51.75 39.55
N VAL A 555 8.44 50.66 40.03
CA VAL A 555 8.22 50.38 41.46
C VAL A 555 9.02 49.14 41.85
N THR A 556 9.71 49.22 42.98
CA THR A 556 10.43 48.11 43.59
C THR A 556 9.77 47.72 44.91
N ASP A 557 9.48 46.43 45.07
CA ASP A 557 9.00 45.84 46.33
C ASP A 557 10.14 45.05 46.98
N GLU A 558 10.59 45.50 48.14
CA GLU A 558 11.71 44.91 48.89
C GLU A 558 11.26 44.15 50.15
N TYR A 559 9.98 44.26 50.51
CA TYR A 559 9.44 43.72 51.77
C TYR A 559 8.56 42.47 51.56
N SER A 560 8.29 42.10 50.31
CA SER A 560 7.58 40.88 49.93
C SER A 560 8.47 39.63 50.05
N PHE A 561 7.86 38.46 50.28
CA PHE A 561 8.53 37.15 50.32
C PHE A 561 9.39 36.85 49.08
N ARG A 562 9.10 37.51 47.95
CA ARG A 562 9.96 37.58 46.77
C ARG A 562 10.16 39.04 46.39
N PRO A 563 11.40 39.58 46.39
CA PRO A 563 11.67 40.93 45.92
C PRO A 563 11.15 41.08 44.49
N GLY A 564 10.50 42.20 44.19
CA GLY A 564 9.83 42.45 42.92
C GLY A 564 10.19 43.81 42.31
N ARG A 565 10.11 43.90 40.98
CA ARG A 565 10.24 45.13 40.21
C ARG A 565 9.18 45.12 39.13
N TYR A 566 8.37 46.17 39.04
CA TYR A 566 7.33 46.28 38.02
C TYR A 566 7.14 47.72 37.55
N HIS A 567 6.61 47.87 36.35
CA HIS A 567 6.30 49.16 35.74
C HIS A 567 4.82 49.52 35.97
N VAL A 568 4.53 50.80 36.20
CA VAL A 568 3.16 51.33 36.33
C VAL A 568 2.93 52.54 35.42
N ASN A 569 1.70 52.69 34.93
CA ASN A 569 1.24 53.86 34.17
C ASN A 569 0.96 55.06 35.11
N ASP A 570 0.55 56.20 34.54
CA ASP A 570 0.22 57.43 35.28
C ASP A 570 -0.92 57.26 36.29
N ARG A 571 -1.75 56.23 36.13
CA ARG A 571 -2.85 55.89 37.06
C ARG A 571 -2.38 55.01 38.21
N GLY A 572 -1.11 54.60 38.23
CA GLY A 572 -0.54 53.68 39.21
C GLY A 572 -0.87 52.21 38.96
N GLU A 573 -1.40 51.86 37.78
CA GLU A 573 -1.74 50.48 37.42
C GLU A 573 -0.53 49.80 36.76
N LYS A 574 -0.33 48.49 36.99
CA LYS A 574 0.76 47.74 36.34
C LYS A 574 0.64 47.81 34.82
N HIS A 575 1.67 48.29 34.14
CA HIS A 575 1.71 48.43 32.69
C HIS A 575 3.18 48.27 32.31
N GLY A 576 3.53 47.31 31.45
CA GLY A 576 4.90 46.90 31.14
C GLY A 576 5.36 45.63 31.88
N LEU A 577 6.68 45.49 32.07
CA LEU A 577 7.30 44.29 32.61
C LEU A 577 7.24 44.22 34.15
N GLU A 578 6.90 43.05 34.69
CA GLU A 578 7.08 42.64 36.09
C GLU A 578 8.12 41.52 36.18
N GLN A 579 8.99 41.60 37.17
CA GLN A 579 10.01 40.59 37.50
C GLN A 579 10.09 40.40 39.01
N ASN A 580 10.18 39.14 39.46
CA ASN A 580 10.39 38.77 40.86
C ASN A 580 11.57 37.78 40.99
N TRP A 581 12.29 37.83 42.10
CA TRP A 581 13.50 37.02 42.33
C TRP A 581 13.38 36.10 43.55
N PHE A 582 14.22 35.07 43.60
CA PHE A 582 14.34 34.17 44.74
C PHE A 582 15.18 34.76 45.89
N ASP A 583 16.06 35.71 45.60
CA ASP A 583 16.98 36.32 46.57
C ASP A 583 16.90 37.85 46.58
N ALA A 584 17.18 38.44 47.75
CA ALA A 584 17.22 39.89 47.97
C ALA A 584 18.26 40.60 47.07
N ALA A 585 19.32 39.91 46.66
CA ALA A 585 20.34 40.44 45.76
C ALA A 585 19.88 40.48 44.28
N ARG A 586 18.67 39.99 43.97
CA ARG A 586 18.05 39.97 42.63
C ARG A 586 18.91 39.25 41.58
N THR A 587 19.60 38.19 41.99
CA THR A 587 20.49 37.41 41.11
C THR A 587 19.80 36.22 40.45
N ARG A 588 18.78 35.64 41.08
CA ARG A 588 18.06 34.46 40.57
C ARG A 588 16.61 34.79 40.27
N LEU A 589 16.29 34.94 38.99
CA LEU A 589 14.96 35.32 38.54
C LEU A 589 13.97 34.17 38.79
N ALA A 590 12.86 34.49 39.44
CA ALA A 590 11.84 33.51 39.78
C ALA A 590 10.65 33.56 38.83
N MET A 591 10.31 34.75 38.33
CA MET A 591 9.21 34.96 37.39
C MET A 591 9.41 36.27 36.64
N GLN A 592 8.98 36.30 35.38
CA GLN A 592 8.69 37.51 34.65
C GLN A 592 7.32 37.44 33.99
N SER A 593 6.61 38.57 33.92
CA SER A 593 5.30 38.66 33.30
C SER A 593 5.08 40.05 32.73
N CYS A 594 4.30 40.13 31.65
CA CYS A 594 3.90 41.40 31.06
C CYS A 594 2.49 41.82 31.49
N TYR A 595 2.27 43.13 31.63
CA TYR A 595 1.01 43.74 32.01
C TYR A 595 0.63 44.89 31.08
N ARG A 596 -0.67 45.05 30.81
CA ARG A 596 -1.24 46.21 30.15
C ARG A 596 -2.45 46.67 30.98
N ASP A 597 -2.41 47.92 31.45
CA ASP A 597 -3.50 48.58 32.18
C ASP A 597 -4.04 47.75 33.36
N GLY A 598 -3.12 47.29 34.21
CA GLY A 598 -3.39 46.50 35.40
C GLY A 598 -3.63 45.01 35.16
N GLN A 599 -3.76 44.56 33.91
CA GLN A 599 -4.05 43.17 33.56
C GLN A 599 -2.83 42.47 32.94
N ARG A 600 -2.63 41.19 33.24
CA ARG A 600 -1.59 40.39 32.57
C ARG A 600 -1.84 40.31 31.07
N HIS A 601 -0.80 40.55 30.28
CA HIS A 601 -0.87 40.58 28.82
C HIS A 601 0.49 40.26 28.22
N GLY A 602 0.59 39.26 27.35
CA GLY A 602 1.85 38.76 26.77
C GLY A 602 2.38 37.51 27.49
N GLN A 603 3.66 37.20 27.26
CA GLN A 603 4.30 36.02 27.85
C GLN A 603 4.54 36.18 29.36
N GLN A 604 4.36 35.08 30.07
CA GLN A 604 4.83 34.88 31.44
C GLN A 604 5.77 33.68 31.45
N LYS A 605 6.94 33.86 32.05
CA LYS A 605 7.91 32.78 32.29
C LYS A 605 8.22 32.70 33.78
N SER A 606 8.43 31.50 34.29
CA SER A 606 8.90 31.27 35.65
C SER A 606 9.92 30.15 35.69
N TRP A 607 10.75 30.17 36.72
CA TRP A 607 11.88 29.25 36.88
C TRP A 607 11.84 28.57 38.24
N TYR A 608 12.54 27.46 38.33
CA TYR A 608 12.95 26.84 39.59
C TYR A 608 14.17 27.55 40.17
N GLU A 609 14.46 27.32 41.46
CA GLU A 609 15.59 27.99 42.14
C GLU A 609 16.95 27.58 41.56
N ASN A 610 17.02 26.42 40.91
CA ASN A 610 18.19 25.94 40.18
C ASN A 610 18.37 26.58 38.78
N GLY A 611 17.46 27.47 38.37
CA GLY A 611 17.51 28.17 37.09
C GLY A 611 16.82 27.47 35.93
N ASN A 612 16.35 26.22 36.11
CA ASN A 612 15.59 25.53 35.06
C ASN A 612 14.21 26.19 34.85
N PRO A 613 13.70 26.20 33.60
CA PRO A 613 12.35 26.69 33.34
C PRO A 613 11.34 25.86 34.13
N ARG A 614 10.30 26.51 34.63
CA ARG A 614 9.24 25.88 35.40
C ARG A 614 7.92 25.93 34.65
N ASP A 615 7.51 27.13 34.26
CA ASP A 615 6.26 27.36 33.56
C ASP A 615 6.44 28.47 32.51
N GLU A 616 5.80 28.29 31.36
CA GLU A 616 5.62 29.32 30.34
C GLU A 616 4.14 29.38 29.94
N TYR A 617 3.57 30.59 29.98
CA TYR A 617 2.18 30.87 29.63
C TYR A 617 2.09 32.11 28.75
N HIS A 618 1.01 32.21 27.97
CA HIS A 618 0.65 33.43 27.27
C HIS A 618 -0.70 33.99 27.78
N TRP A 619 -0.77 35.32 27.92
CA TRP A 619 -1.89 36.04 28.50
C TRP A 619 -2.47 37.08 27.54
N VAL A 620 -3.79 37.21 27.51
CA VAL A 620 -4.48 38.31 26.81
C VAL A 620 -5.59 38.83 27.71
N GLY A 621 -5.46 40.08 28.18
CA GLY A 621 -6.49 40.75 28.97
C GLY A 621 -6.78 40.05 30.31
N GLY A 622 -5.72 39.62 30.98
CA GLY A 622 -5.79 38.93 32.28
C GLY A 622 -6.20 37.46 32.21
N LYS A 623 -6.40 36.89 31.01
CA LYS A 623 -6.79 35.48 30.79
C LYS A 623 -5.71 34.73 30.02
N TYR A 624 -5.57 33.43 30.28
CA TYR A 624 -4.70 32.57 29.47
C TYR A 624 -5.18 32.51 28.02
N HIS A 625 -4.26 32.61 27.07
CA HIS A 625 -4.55 32.54 25.64
C HIS A 625 -3.31 32.05 24.90
N GLY A 626 -3.44 31.14 23.95
CA GLY A 626 -2.29 30.50 23.29
C GLY A 626 -1.76 29.31 24.08
N SER A 627 -0.54 28.90 23.75
CA SER A 627 0.10 27.72 24.33
C SER A 627 0.63 27.93 25.75
N TYR A 628 0.83 26.83 26.47
CA TYR A 628 1.57 26.76 27.71
C TYR A 628 2.45 25.52 27.75
N THR A 629 3.54 25.61 28.50
CA THR A 629 4.46 24.50 28.76
C THR A 629 4.88 24.51 30.23
N ARG A 630 5.01 23.33 30.82
CA ARG A 630 5.52 23.12 32.18
C ARG A 630 6.59 22.05 32.18
N TRP A 631 7.64 22.30 32.95
CA TRP A 631 8.76 21.39 33.16
C TRP A 631 8.86 21.01 34.65
N ASP A 632 9.67 20.00 34.96
CA ASP A 632 10.08 19.68 36.33
C ASP A 632 11.42 20.33 36.69
N GLU A 633 11.85 20.19 37.96
CA GLU A 633 13.11 20.76 38.45
C GLU A 633 14.33 20.23 37.69
N SER A 634 14.26 19.07 37.05
CA SER A 634 15.34 18.50 36.24
C SER A 634 15.35 19.03 34.80
N GLY A 635 14.37 19.86 34.41
CA GLY A 635 14.24 20.41 33.07
C GLY A 635 13.47 19.52 32.10
N ASN A 636 12.87 18.42 32.56
CA ASN A 636 12.07 17.55 31.71
C ASN A 636 10.66 18.13 31.56
N ARG A 637 10.10 18.09 30.34
CA ARG A 637 8.72 18.50 30.09
C ARG A 637 7.75 17.60 30.85
N ARG A 638 6.77 18.20 31.53
CA ARG A 638 5.73 17.50 32.30
C ARG A 638 4.35 17.66 31.71
N SER A 639 4.06 18.81 31.12
CA SER A 639 2.81 19.01 30.40
C SER A 639 2.91 20.18 29.43
N GLU A 640 2.14 20.11 28.36
CA GLU A 640 1.91 21.22 27.43
C GLU A 640 0.44 21.24 27.00
N GLY A 641 -0.03 22.41 26.58
CA GLY A 641 -1.36 22.54 25.98
C GLY A 641 -1.67 23.98 25.58
N GLY A 642 -2.95 24.29 25.40
CA GLY A 642 -3.38 25.62 24.98
C GLY A 642 -4.64 26.11 25.67
N PHE A 643 -4.85 27.42 25.58
CA PHE A 643 -6.04 28.11 26.05
C PHE A 643 -6.55 29.09 25.00
N GLN A 644 -7.86 29.31 24.98
CA GLN A 644 -8.50 30.42 24.28
C GLN A 644 -9.37 31.17 25.28
N ASN A 645 -9.00 32.42 25.60
CA ASN A 645 -9.73 33.30 26.52
C ASN A 645 -9.98 32.68 27.91
N GLY A 646 -9.00 31.94 28.42
CA GLY A 646 -9.01 31.28 29.72
C GLY A 646 -9.67 29.90 29.73
N ILE A 647 -10.10 29.40 28.58
CA ILE A 647 -10.72 28.06 28.43
C ILE A 647 -9.73 27.14 27.71
N PRO A 648 -9.48 25.90 28.16
CA PRO A 648 -8.59 24.96 27.47
C PRO A 648 -8.97 24.78 25.99
N HIS A 649 -7.97 24.81 25.11
CA HIS A 649 -8.13 24.68 23.65
C HIS A 649 -6.92 23.98 23.02
N GLY A 650 -7.17 23.11 22.05
CA GLY A 650 -6.14 22.29 21.41
C GLY A 650 -5.76 21.05 22.22
N ALA A 651 -4.62 20.45 21.87
CA ALA A 651 -4.12 19.24 22.50
C ALA A 651 -3.46 19.54 23.85
N LEU A 652 -3.89 18.86 24.91
CA LEU A 652 -3.19 18.72 26.18
C LEU A 652 -2.37 17.43 26.15
N ARG A 653 -1.08 17.52 26.49
CA ARG A 653 -0.21 16.36 26.68
C ARG A 653 0.44 16.40 28.06
N VAL A 654 0.55 15.24 28.71
CA VAL A 654 1.17 15.09 30.03
C VAL A 654 2.11 13.91 30.04
N TRP A 655 3.33 14.12 30.53
CA TRP A 655 4.35 13.11 30.68
C TRP A 655 4.58 12.76 32.15
N ASN A 656 4.93 11.49 32.40
CA ASN A 656 5.33 11.02 33.73
C ASN A 656 6.80 11.34 34.04
N ALA A 657 7.30 10.91 35.20
CA ALA A 657 8.69 11.18 35.63
C ALA A 657 9.76 10.45 34.79
N SER A 658 9.38 9.39 34.08
CA SER A 658 10.27 8.68 33.16
C SER A 658 10.22 9.22 31.72
N GLY A 659 9.48 10.31 31.46
CA GLY A 659 9.33 10.91 30.14
C GLY A 659 8.33 10.20 29.22
N LEU A 660 7.53 9.25 29.72
CA LEU A 660 6.48 8.61 28.94
C LEU A 660 5.21 9.47 28.93
N LEU A 661 4.59 9.60 27.76
CA LEU A 661 3.29 10.25 27.61
C LEU A 661 2.23 9.39 28.33
N VAL A 662 1.49 10.00 29.26
CA VAL A 662 0.47 9.33 30.06
C VAL A 662 -0.93 9.89 29.85
N VAL A 663 -1.06 11.09 29.30
CA VAL A 663 -2.35 11.71 28.95
C VAL A 663 -2.22 12.51 27.66
N GLU A 664 -3.17 12.32 26.75
CA GLU A 664 -3.40 13.13 25.56
C GLU A 664 -4.90 13.45 25.47
N ARG A 665 -5.28 14.73 25.43
CA ARG A 665 -6.69 15.14 25.35
C ARG A 665 -6.84 16.32 24.40
N HIS A 666 -7.87 16.31 23.56
CA HIS A 666 -8.20 17.46 22.74
C HIS A 666 -9.38 18.25 23.32
N TYR A 667 -9.19 19.56 23.42
CA TYR A 667 -10.21 20.50 23.89
C TYR A 667 -10.59 21.50 22.80
N ASP A 668 -11.86 21.87 22.78
CA ASP A 668 -12.37 23.01 22.04
C ASP A 668 -13.01 23.99 23.01
N ALA A 669 -12.53 25.24 23.01
CA ALA A 669 -13.00 26.28 23.89
C ALA A 669 -14.47 26.65 23.63
N ALA A 670 -15.00 26.36 22.43
CA ALA A 670 -16.41 26.55 22.10
C ALA A 670 -17.35 25.72 23.00
N TYR A 671 -16.86 24.62 23.57
CA TYR A 671 -17.65 23.74 24.44
C TYR A 671 -17.19 23.75 25.90
N GLY A 672 -16.15 24.53 26.24
CA GLY A 672 -15.67 24.68 27.61
C GLY A 672 -16.46 25.75 28.39
N LYS A 673 -16.51 25.61 29.71
CA LYS A 673 -17.23 26.58 30.58
C LYS A 673 -16.28 27.50 31.34
N ARG A 674 -15.08 27.02 31.70
CA ARG A 674 -14.08 27.72 32.53
C ARG A 674 -12.74 27.00 32.49
N TYR A 675 -11.71 27.56 33.14
CA TYR A 675 -10.33 27.10 33.05
C TYR A 675 -10.09 25.65 33.51
N ASP A 676 -10.86 25.17 34.49
CA ASP A 676 -10.83 23.79 35.03
C ASP A 676 -11.79 22.84 34.29
N GLN A 677 -12.56 23.35 33.32
CA GLN A 677 -13.59 22.61 32.58
C GLN A 677 -13.52 22.94 31.09
N GLY A 678 -12.50 22.38 30.43
CA GLY A 678 -12.36 22.39 28.98
C GLY A 678 -13.44 21.55 28.29
N GLY A 679 -13.76 21.92 27.05
CA GLY A 679 -14.74 21.21 26.23
C GLY A 679 -14.10 20.05 25.48
N LEU A 680 -14.17 18.81 25.96
CA LEU A 680 -13.58 17.65 25.28
C LEU A 680 -14.18 17.49 23.87
N HIS A 681 -13.32 17.46 22.86
CA HIS A 681 -13.67 17.29 21.46
C HIS A 681 -12.49 16.68 20.71
N GLY A 682 -12.68 15.56 20.02
CA GLY A 682 -11.64 14.74 19.41
C GLY A 682 -11.16 13.62 20.34
N SER A 683 -9.87 13.32 20.29
CA SER A 683 -9.26 12.20 21.01
C SER A 683 -9.11 12.47 22.52
N ASN A 684 -9.38 11.43 23.31
CA ASN A 684 -9.03 11.33 24.73
C ASN A 684 -8.29 10.00 24.94
N ARG A 685 -7.00 10.07 25.26
CA ARG A 685 -6.15 8.90 25.49
C ARG A 685 -5.41 9.02 26.81
N GLU A 686 -5.33 7.89 27.50
CA GLU A 686 -4.50 7.75 28.69
C GLU A 686 -3.71 6.45 28.63
N TRP A 687 -2.50 6.51 29.17
CA TRP A 687 -1.62 5.37 29.31
C TRP A 687 -1.28 5.17 30.78
N PHE A 688 -1.04 3.91 31.17
CA PHE A 688 -0.47 3.59 32.47
C PHE A 688 0.97 4.11 32.56
N GLY A 689 1.52 4.15 33.77
CA GLY A 689 2.88 4.64 34.01
C GLY A 689 3.98 3.83 33.28
N ASN A 690 3.66 2.63 32.82
CA ASN A 690 4.53 1.75 32.03
C ASN A 690 4.37 1.93 30.50
N GLY A 691 3.51 2.84 30.04
CA GLY A 691 3.27 3.11 28.61
C GLY A 691 2.18 2.25 27.95
N ASN A 692 1.58 1.29 28.67
CA ASN A 692 0.45 0.52 28.12
C ASN A 692 -0.81 1.37 28.04
N LEU A 693 -1.64 1.14 27.00
CA LEU A 693 -2.87 1.89 26.81
C LEU A 693 -3.86 1.58 27.93
N ARG A 694 -4.30 2.63 28.64
CA ARG A 694 -5.36 2.54 29.64
C ARG A 694 -6.72 2.78 29.02
N LEU A 695 -6.85 3.83 28.23
CA LEU A 695 -8.05 4.12 27.47
C LEU A 695 -7.75 4.95 26.23
N SER A 696 -8.56 4.77 25.19
CA SER A 696 -8.63 5.61 24.01
C SER A 696 -10.10 5.78 23.64
N GLU A 697 -10.61 7.00 23.73
CA GLU A 697 -12.00 7.36 23.46
C GLU A 697 -12.06 8.50 22.43
N GLN A 698 -13.16 8.58 21.69
CA GLN A 698 -13.52 9.72 20.86
C GLN A 698 -14.62 10.55 21.53
N TRP A 699 -14.50 11.87 21.46
CA TRP A 699 -15.40 12.83 22.08
C TRP A 699 -15.90 13.84 21.07
N GLU A 700 -17.18 14.15 21.13
CA GLU A 700 -17.80 15.23 20.37
C GLU A 700 -18.61 16.09 21.35
N ARG A 701 -18.23 17.36 21.50
CA ARG A 701 -18.98 18.36 22.28
C ARG A 701 -19.24 17.90 23.72
N ASN A 702 -18.18 17.50 24.44
CA ASN A 702 -18.22 16.93 25.79
C ASN A 702 -19.00 15.61 25.94
N THR A 703 -19.25 14.91 24.84
CA THR A 703 -20.00 13.66 24.85
C THR A 703 -19.20 12.59 24.13
N ARG A 704 -19.07 11.38 24.69
CA ARG A 704 -18.39 10.28 23.99
C ARG A 704 -19.13 9.95 22.69
N HIS A 705 -18.40 9.92 21.58
CA HIS A 705 -18.95 9.64 20.25
C HIS A 705 -17.88 8.98 19.38
N GLY A 706 -18.16 7.79 18.86
CA GLY A 706 -17.24 7.01 18.05
C GLY A 706 -16.52 5.89 18.82
N PRO A 707 -15.43 5.34 18.25
CA PRO A 707 -14.71 4.20 18.82
C PRO A 707 -14.15 4.44 20.22
N ALA A 708 -14.15 3.40 21.04
CA ALA A 708 -13.55 3.38 22.37
C ALA A 708 -12.84 2.05 22.66
N VAL A 709 -11.67 2.13 23.28
CA VAL A 709 -10.85 0.98 23.73
C VAL A 709 -10.39 1.25 25.15
N TYR A 710 -10.44 0.23 26.00
CA TYR A 710 -9.94 0.23 27.37
C TYR A 710 -8.98 -0.94 27.55
N GLY A 711 -7.93 -0.75 28.33
CA GLY A 711 -6.87 -1.73 28.54
C GLY A 711 -6.47 -1.88 30.01
N TYR A 712 -5.90 -3.03 30.34
CA TYR A 712 -5.28 -3.32 31.63
C TYR A 712 -3.81 -2.87 31.64
N GLU A 713 -3.26 -2.70 32.84
CA GLU A 713 -1.87 -2.26 33.02
C GLU A 713 -0.85 -3.25 32.43
N ASN A 714 -1.20 -4.52 32.29
CA ASN A 714 -0.36 -5.53 31.66
C ASN A 714 -0.36 -5.50 30.11
N GLY A 715 -1.13 -4.60 29.48
CA GLY A 715 -1.20 -4.42 28.04
C GLY A 715 -2.32 -5.19 27.35
N ASN A 716 -3.05 -6.06 28.06
CA ASN A 716 -4.21 -6.75 27.52
C ASN A 716 -5.40 -5.80 27.38
N ARG A 717 -6.25 -6.04 26.38
CA ARG A 717 -7.51 -5.30 26.23
C ARG A 717 -8.44 -5.64 27.40
N GLU A 718 -9.16 -4.63 27.90
CA GLU A 718 -10.23 -4.78 28.89
C GLU A 718 -11.58 -4.81 28.18
N SER A 719 -11.82 -3.82 27.31
CA SER A 719 -13.04 -3.77 26.51
C SER A 719 -12.87 -2.86 25.30
N GLU A 720 -13.70 -3.06 24.29
CA GLU A 720 -13.79 -2.18 23.14
C GLU A 720 -15.22 -2.13 22.57
N GLY A 721 -15.52 -1.05 21.86
CA GLY A 721 -16.76 -0.85 21.15
C GLY A 721 -16.87 0.59 20.65
N ALA A 722 -18.09 1.11 20.54
CA ALA A 722 -18.33 2.50 20.19
C ALA A 722 -19.34 3.15 21.15
N PHE A 723 -19.28 4.48 21.23
CA PHE A 723 -20.30 5.30 21.86
C PHE A 723 -21.06 6.10 20.82
N GLN A 724 -22.36 6.26 21.02
CA GLN A 724 -23.17 7.25 20.32
C GLN A 724 -23.89 8.12 21.34
N HIS A 725 -23.65 9.43 21.25
CA HIS A 725 -24.21 10.44 22.17
C HIS A 725 -24.04 10.07 23.66
N GLY A 726 -22.87 9.55 24.03
CA GLY A 726 -22.49 9.26 25.41
C GLY A 726 -22.91 7.88 25.90
N SER A 727 -23.72 7.16 25.12
CA SER A 727 -24.18 5.80 25.43
C SER A 727 -23.43 4.77 24.61
N LYS A 728 -23.17 3.58 25.17
CA LYS A 728 -22.60 2.47 24.40
C LYS A 728 -23.54 2.12 23.24
N ASP A 729 -22.97 1.91 22.07
CA ASP A 729 -23.70 1.60 20.85
C ASP A 729 -22.95 0.56 20.01
N GLY A 730 -23.71 -0.30 19.32
CA GLY A 730 -23.18 -1.34 18.46
C GLY A 730 -22.48 -2.47 19.21
N PRO A 731 -21.59 -3.24 18.53
CA PRO A 731 -20.91 -4.39 19.13
C PRO A 731 -19.88 -3.95 20.18
N TRP A 732 -19.83 -4.69 21.27
CA TRP A 732 -18.88 -4.53 22.36
C TRP A 732 -18.27 -5.86 22.76
N ASN A 733 -16.96 -5.86 22.96
CA ASN A 733 -16.20 -7.00 23.47
C ASN A 733 -15.56 -6.64 24.81
N TYR A 734 -15.43 -7.64 25.68
CA TYR A 734 -14.83 -7.55 27.00
C TYR A 734 -13.90 -8.72 27.22
N TRP A 735 -12.78 -8.47 27.88
CA TRP A 735 -11.77 -9.46 28.23
C TRP A 735 -11.37 -9.33 29.71
N SER A 736 -10.93 -10.44 30.29
CA SER A 736 -10.30 -10.45 31.60
C SER A 736 -8.83 -10.06 31.50
N GLU A 737 -8.24 -9.71 32.65
CA GLU A 737 -6.84 -9.28 32.75
C GLU A 737 -5.84 -10.30 32.18
N ASN A 738 -6.16 -11.60 32.17
CA ASN A 738 -5.33 -12.64 31.54
C ASN A 738 -5.48 -12.75 30.01
N GLY A 739 -6.27 -11.87 29.36
CA GLY A 739 -6.47 -11.83 27.91
C GLY A 739 -7.62 -12.71 27.39
N ASN A 740 -8.22 -13.55 28.23
CA ASN A 740 -9.37 -14.37 27.84
C ASN A 740 -10.62 -13.52 27.66
N LYS A 741 -11.46 -13.90 26.70
CA LYS A 741 -12.75 -13.23 26.47
C LYS A 741 -13.63 -13.41 27.71
N ALA A 742 -14.26 -12.32 28.16
CA ALA A 742 -15.11 -12.28 29.34
C ALA A 742 -16.58 -12.06 28.96
N ALA A 743 -16.85 -11.23 27.95
CA ALA A 743 -18.18 -11.05 27.40
C ALA A 743 -18.15 -10.47 25.97
N GLU A 744 -19.22 -10.72 25.21
CA GLU A 744 -19.50 -10.00 23.96
C GLU A 744 -21.01 -9.84 23.78
N GLY A 745 -21.38 -8.82 23.02
CA GLY A 745 -22.75 -8.57 22.59
C GLY A 745 -22.89 -7.17 22.03
N ALA A 746 -24.12 -6.72 21.79
CA ALA A 746 -24.37 -5.38 21.28
C ALA A 746 -25.09 -4.50 22.32
N TYR A 747 -24.91 -3.19 22.17
CA TYR A 747 -25.70 -2.17 22.86
C TYR A 747 -26.53 -1.35 21.88
N ALA A 748 -27.71 -0.91 22.32
CA ALA A 748 -28.48 0.16 21.71
C ALA A 748 -28.98 1.08 22.83
N GLU A 749 -28.77 2.39 22.67
CA GLU A 749 -29.10 3.40 23.70
C GLU A 749 -28.51 3.07 25.08
N GLY A 750 -27.33 2.45 25.11
CA GLY A 750 -26.64 2.04 26.35
C GLY A 750 -27.23 0.80 27.02
N GLN A 751 -28.27 0.17 26.46
CA GLN A 751 -28.84 -1.08 26.94
C GLN A 751 -28.36 -2.26 26.11
N ARG A 752 -28.17 -3.41 26.76
CA ARG A 752 -27.78 -4.66 26.08
C ARG A 752 -28.90 -5.12 25.14
N VAL A 753 -28.58 -5.39 23.89
CA VAL A 753 -29.51 -5.90 22.88
C VAL A 753 -28.92 -7.13 22.18
N GLY A 754 -29.82 -7.95 21.62
CA GLY A 754 -29.46 -9.19 20.93
C GLY A 754 -28.80 -10.21 21.85
N VAL A 755 -28.03 -11.11 21.25
CA VAL A 755 -27.36 -12.20 21.96
C VAL A 755 -26.11 -11.68 22.68
N TRP A 756 -26.02 -12.00 23.97
CA TRP A 756 -24.89 -11.76 24.83
C TRP A 756 -24.28 -13.08 25.30
N THR A 757 -22.98 -13.24 25.09
CA THR A 757 -22.23 -14.40 25.57
C THR A 757 -21.28 -13.96 26.67
N LEU A 758 -21.23 -14.74 27.75
CA LEU A 758 -20.36 -14.53 28.90
C LEU A 758 -19.49 -15.76 29.13
N TRP A 759 -18.22 -15.54 29.44
CA TRP A 759 -17.24 -16.58 29.73
C TRP A 759 -16.62 -16.37 31.12
N ASN A 760 -16.09 -17.45 31.69
CA ASN A 760 -15.29 -17.38 32.91
C ASN A 760 -13.83 -17.00 32.60
N ARG A 761 -13.00 -16.83 33.63
CA ARG A 761 -11.58 -16.50 33.47
C ARG A 761 -10.77 -17.57 32.71
N ASP A 762 -11.26 -18.79 32.62
CA ASP A 762 -10.62 -19.90 31.90
C ASP A 762 -11.07 -19.97 30.42
N GLY A 763 -11.91 -19.04 29.97
CA GLY A 763 -12.44 -19.02 28.61
C GLY A 763 -13.62 -19.98 28.36
N ARG A 764 -14.20 -20.57 29.41
CA ARG A 764 -15.38 -21.43 29.30
C ARG A 764 -16.66 -20.59 29.31
N CYS A 765 -17.55 -20.83 28.35
CA CYS A 765 -18.86 -20.17 28.31
C CYS A 765 -19.66 -20.49 29.58
N ILE A 766 -20.19 -19.43 30.21
CA ILE A 766 -21.05 -19.52 31.39
C ILE A 766 -22.51 -19.35 30.98
N THR A 767 -22.79 -18.38 30.10
CA THR A 767 -24.17 -18.01 29.75
C THR A 767 -24.21 -17.38 28.37
N VAL A 768 -25.18 -17.81 27.57
CA VAL A 768 -25.63 -17.09 26.38
C VAL A 768 -27.05 -16.59 26.68
N ARG A 769 -27.33 -15.31 26.51
CA ARG A 769 -28.66 -14.73 26.75
C ARG A 769 -29.07 -13.86 25.58
N ASP A 770 -30.27 -14.07 25.06
CA ASP A 770 -30.88 -13.16 24.10
C ASP A 770 -31.66 -12.08 24.85
N HIS A 771 -31.20 -10.83 24.76
CA HIS A 771 -31.85 -9.68 25.38
C HIS A 771 -33.09 -9.20 24.63
N SER A 772 -33.36 -9.70 23.42
CA SER A 772 -34.59 -9.38 22.69
C SER A 772 -35.79 -10.24 23.17
N THR A 773 -35.54 -11.49 23.57
CA THR A 773 -36.57 -12.42 24.06
C THR A 773 -36.54 -12.63 25.57
N GLY A 774 -35.40 -12.35 26.22
CA GLY A 774 -35.13 -12.66 27.62
C GLY A 774 -34.68 -14.10 27.87
N GLU A 775 -34.56 -14.91 26.83
CA GLU A 775 -34.21 -16.33 26.93
C GLU A 775 -32.72 -16.56 27.24
N ILE A 776 -32.44 -17.59 28.03
CA ILE A 776 -31.08 -18.10 28.24
C ILE A 776 -30.86 -19.24 27.25
N LEU A 777 -29.91 -19.06 26.34
CA LEU A 777 -29.52 -20.04 25.34
C LEU A 777 -28.42 -20.97 25.90
N GLY A 778 -28.29 -22.16 25.31
CA GLY A 778 -27.22 -23.10 25.66
C GLY A 778 -25.84 -22.55 25.27
N CYS A 779 -24.85 -22.76 26.13
CA CYS A 779 -23.46 -22.56 25.74
C CYS A 779 -23.06 -23.62 24.71
N PRO A 780 -22.40 -23.23 23.60
CA PRO A 780 -21.89 -24.18 22.61
C PRO A 780 -20.79 -25.09 23.17
#